data_AF-A0AAU3XQA2-F1
#
_entry.id   AF-A0AAU3XQA2-F1
#
_cell.length_a   1.000
_cell.length_b   1.000
_cell.length_c   1.000
_cell.angle_alpha   90.00
_cell.angle_beta   90.00
_cell.angle_gamma   90.00
#
_symmetry.space_group_name_H-M   'P 1'
#
loop_
_entity.id
_entity.type
_entity.pdbx_description
1 polymer ?
#
loop_
_entity_poly.entity_id
_entity_poly.type
_entity_poly.pdbx_seq_one_letter_code
_entity_poly.pdbx_strand_id
1 'polypeptide(L)'
;MQEFEDQYEAFKRLIKTHTPEQALATIKLFGMSDELAKRIAERHQRETIAIREKREPGSVVRNNRETWYLGPQEGDRCWPALRSLLARQRWEEDSLRELDSASTKVVSMLDHPLESSFSTRGLVVGYVQSGKTSNFTALIAKAADAGYKFFIVLAGIHNGLRLQTQMRLERQLVEPVIDQWHPLTGRLGDFEPPAGNPAAFFGAKSQQHVLCVIKKNVPRLQKLKAWLEKAPDYLSNCPTLIIDDEADQASIASPRTNPLIREIIDLFPRGGYVGYTATPFANLLIDPAAKDLYPEDFVVNLPKPKGHFGTEVLFGREALDGEDPQDVPDGYDMIRTVPEEEVPLVRPARGEIEDFVPEISGALRTAVLYFWLVTAARRVRGTGVPHSTMLIHTSVSTQVHESFEWPLERFRTDTAANLEAADKELLDELRQLWETELARVPGNEPDFGEIPVPFDTLLPRLAGVVDDCRIVLDNSKSVKRLDYETGPVVAIAVGGNTLSRGLTLEGLAVSYFVRNASTYDSLLQMGRWFGFRDGYADLPRIWMTDAMRDWFRHIATVESEMRRDVDVYMIEDKTPTTFAVRMRTHPSLRITAAGKMRDAVKASAAYGGQRVQTRYFRTQDAEWLKTNRRAAHDLVDRSLRLAGARHEDRGLQGRHVLRGVPYDIVLDFLDEYRFHDKSLECDAGLLRSYVERRVRSGGGGALKRWNVAIIGNPLGGDPDKRYEFASGMAVDRVIRAKLGESGSDAADIKTLMSRRDAGVDLDLSALTEINEAALKNARREQAPDTGLLTLYPIDALSPSPTNRKRRAPLDAVDHVIGVGLVFPMPRGEDSEVEYYSADLSRVQDDEEEDLSLLFEEDDS
;
A
#
# COMPACT_ATOMS: atom_id res chain seq x y z
N MET A 1 -25.28 -17.50 -39.23
CA MET A 1 -24.07 -17.21 -38.42
C MET A 1 -23.43 -15.92 -38.91
N GLN A 2 -23.07 -15.81 -40.20
CA GLN A 2 -22.57 -14.57 -40.80
C GLN A 2 -23.49 -13.35 -40.59
N GLU A 3 -24.79 -13.49 -40.90
CA GLU A 3 -25.77 -12.42 -40.69
C GLU A 3 -25.87 -11.94 -39.24
N PHE A 4 -25.67 -12.83 -38.26
CA PHE A 4 -25.65 -12.45 -36.85
C PHE A 4 -24.39 -11.64 -36.49
N GLU A 5 -23.21 -12.05 -36.99
CA GLU A 5 -21.97 -11.32 -36.78
C GLU A 5 -22.01 -9.93 -37.44
N ASP A 6 -22.49 -9.84 -38.68
CA ASP A 6 -22.60 -8.56 -39.39
C ASP A 6 -23.55 -7.59 -38.68
N GLN A 7 -24.67 -8.09 -38.15
CA GLN A 7 -25.63 -7.30 -37.37
C GLN A 7 -25.07 -6.94 -35.98
N TYR A 8 -24.26 -7.80 -35.36
CA TYR A 8 -23.58 -7.50 -34.11
C TYR A 8 -22.52 -6.41 -34.29
N GLU A 9 -21.76 -6.43 -35.39
CA GLU A 9 -20.84 -5.35 -35.75
C GLU A 9 -21.57 -4.03 -36.03
N ALA A 10 -22.72 -4.08 -36.71
CA ALA A 10 -23.57 -2.91 -36.90
C ALA A 10 -24.08 -2.34 -35.56
N PHE A 11 -24.49 -3.21 -34.63
CA PHE A 11 -24.86 -2.84 -33.27
C PHE A 11 -23.71 -2.16 -32.51
N LYS A 12 -22.50 -2.73 -32.54
CA LYS A 12 -21.31 -2.12 -31.92
C LYS A 12 -20.94 -0.76 -32.51
N ARG A 13 -21.25 -0.51 -33.79
CA ARG A 13 -21.06 0.82 -34.40
C ARG A 13 -22.13 1.82 -33.91
N LEU A 14 -23.36 1.37 -33.69
CA LEU A 14 -24.46 2.24 -33.26
C LEU A 14 -24.37 2.63 -31.78
N ILE A 15 -23.83 1.78 -30.91
CA ILE A 15 -23.64 2.13 -29.48
C ILE A 15 -22.65 3.29 -29.26
N LYS A 16 -21.93 3.76 -30.30
CA LYS A 16 -21.14 5.00 -30.23
C LYS A 16 -21.99 6.26 -30.25
N THR A 17 -23.17 6.19 -30.84
CA THR A 17 -24.06 7.36 -31.06
C THR A 17 -25.44 7.18 -30.45
N HIS A 18 -25.71 6.02 -29.86
CA HIS A 18 -26.95 5.62 -29.22
C HIS A 18 -26.62 4.83 -27.94
N THR A 19 -27.49 4.83 -26.94
CA THR A 19 -27.39 3.84 -25.85
C THR A 19 -27.62 2.42 -26.40
N PRO A 20 -27.23 1.34 -25.69
CA PRO A 20 -27.50 -0.04 -26.13
C PRO A 20 -28.97 -0.28 -26.49
N GLU A 21 -29.90 0.22 -25.68
CA GLU A 21 -31.35 0.13 -25.93
C GLU A 21 -31.77 0.86 -27.22
N GLN A 22 -31.26 2.08 -27.41
CA GLN A 22 -31.52 2.88 -28.60
C GLN A 22 -30.91 2.25 -29.85
N ALA A 23 -29.71 1.68 -29.75
CA ALA A 23 -29.05 0.97 -30.86
C ALA A 23 -29.86 -0.26 -31.29
N LEU A 24 -30.38 -1.04 -30.33
CA LEU A 24 -31.29 -2.16 -30.62
C LEU A 24 -32.58 -1.68 -31.28
N ALA A 25 -33.20 -0.61 -30.76
CA ALA A 25 -34.41 -0.03 -31.34
C ALA A 25 -34.16 0.47 -32.78
N THR A 26 -33.04 1.13 -33.03
CA THR A 26 -32.64 1.60 -34.36
C THR A 26 -32.46 0.44 -35.33
N ILE A 27 -31.78 -0.65 -34.95
CA ILE A 27 -31.61 -1.79 -35.86
C ILE A 27 -32.92 -2.54 -36.11
N LYS A 28 -33.82 -2.62 -35.12
CA LYS A 28 -35.18 -3.15 -35.31
C LYS A 28 -35.94 -2.38 -36.39
N LEU A 29 -35.81 -1.05 -36.45
CA LEU A 29 -36.42 -0.23 -37.51
C LEU A 29 -35.91 -0.56 -38.92
N PHE A 30 -34.70 -1.13 -39.04
CA PHE A 30 -34.13 -1.60 -40.31
C PHE A 30 -34.46 -3.06 -40.65
N GLY A 31 -35.44 -3.67 -39.96
CA GLY A 31 -36.00 -4.99 -40.32
C GLY A 31 -35.38 -6.17 -39.59
N MET A 32 -34.66 -5.95 -38.47
CA MET A 32 -34.18 -7.02 -37.60
C MET A 32 -35.31 -7.69 -36.84
N SER A 33 -35.31 -9.02 -36.78
CA SER A 33 -36.29 -9.79 -35.99
C SER A 33 -36.05 -9.66 -34.48
N ASP A 34 -37.13 -9.76 -33.69
CA ASP A 34 -37.03 -9.69 -32.22
C ASP A 34 -36.12 -10.77 -31.63
N GLU A 35 -36.11 -11.97 -32.23
CA GLU A 35 -35.24 -13.07 -31.82
C GLU A 35 -33.75 -12.74 -32.05
N LEU A 36 -33.43 -12.10 -33.18
CA LEU A 36 -32.05 -11.68 -33.47
C LEU A 36 -31.60 -10.54 -32.57
N ALA A 37 -32.48 -9.57 -32.33
CA ALA A 37 -32.24 -8.46 -31.40
C ALA A 37 -31.99 -8.96 -29.97
N LYS A 38 -32.80 -9.93 -29.51
CA LYS A 38 -32.63 -10.58 -28.21
C LYS A 38 -31.27 -11.28 -28.10
N ARG A 39 -30.86 -12.04 -29.13
CA ARG A 39 -29.55 -12.70 -29.16
C ARG A 39 -28.37 -11.72 -29.18
N ILE A 40 -28.52 -10.56 -29.82
CA ILE A 40 -27.51 -9.49 -29.80
C ILE A 40 -27.42 -8.87 -28.41
N ALA A 41 -28.57 -8.58 -27.78
CA ALA A 41 -28.62 -8.07 -26.41
C ALA A 41 -27.98 -9.06 -25.42
N GLU A 42 -28.33 -10.35 -25.50
CA GLU A 42 -27.74 -11.41 -24.67
C GLU A 42 -26.24 -11.57 -24.87
N ARG A 43 -25.73 -11.46 -26.12
CA ARG A 43 -24.29 -11.48 -26.39
C ARG A 43 -23.60 -10.26 -25.79
N HIS A 44 -24.15 -9.07 -26.01
CA HIS A 44 -23.60 -7.83 -25.47
C HIS A 44 -23.57 -7.86 -23.94
N GLN A 45 -24.66 -8.29 -23.31
CA GLN A 45 -24.76 -8.47 -21.86
C GLN A 45 -23.72 -9.48 -21.34
N ARG A 46 -23.50 -10.60 -22.05
CA ARG A 46 -22.48 -11.58 -21.67
C ARG A 46 -21.05 -11.01 -21.77
N GLU A 47 -20.75 -10.28 -22.84
CA GLU A 47 -19.42 -9.70 -23.05
C GLU A 47 -19.11 -8.56 -22.05
N THR A 48 -20.12 -7.76 -21.71
CA THR A 48 -20.03 -6.68 -20.70
C THR A 48 -19.88 -7.23 -19.29
N ILE A 49 -20.65 -8.28 -18.92
CA ILE A 49 -20.48 -9.03 -17.67
C ILE A 49 -19.07 -9.62 -17.58
N ALA A 50 -18.56 -10.21 -18.66
CA ALA A 50 -17.22 -10.81 -18.67
C ALA A 50 -16.12 -9.78 -18.38
N ILE A 51 -16.27 -8.52 -18.79
CA ILE A 51 -15.32 -7.43 -18.48
C ILE A 51 -15.43 -7.03 -17.01
N ARG A 52 -16.66 -6.93 -16.47
CA ARG A 52 -16.93 -6.60 -15.07
C ARG A 52 -16.33 -7.65 -14.12
N GLU A 53 -16.63 -8.92 -14.39
CA GLU A 53 -16.23 -10.09 -13.61
C GLU A 53 -14.77 -10.51 -13.84
N LYS A 54 -14.01 -9.79 -14.69
CA LYS A 54 -12.56 -10.01 -14.78
C LYS A 54 -11.96 -9.95 -13.39
N ARG A 55 -11.28 -11.02 -12.99
CA ARG A 55 -10.55 -11.08 -11.73
C ARG A 55 -9.45 -10.02 -11.63
N GLU A 56 -8.88 -9.61 -12.77
CA GLU A 56 -7.80 -8.62 -12.81
C GLU A 56 -8.08 -7.50 -13.86
N PRO A 57 -7.99 -6.21 -13.47
CA PRO A 57 -7.80 -5.71 -12.10
C PRO A 57 -9.01 -6.04 -11.20
N GLY A 58 -8.80 -6.21 -9.91
CA GLY A 58 -9.90 -6.39 -8.95
C GLY A 58 -10.77 -5.14 -8.88
N SER A 59 -12.08 -5.28 -8.61
CA SER A 59 -12.98 -4.11 -8.49
C SER A 59 -14.17 -4.36 -7.57
N VAL A 60 -14.45 -3.43 -6.67
CA VAL A 60 -15.69 -3.35 -5.88
C VAL A 60 -16.63 -2.35 -6.56
N VAL A 61 -17.91 -2.68 -6.71
CA VAL A 61 -18.88 -1.89 -7.50
C VAL A 61 -20.22 -1.82 -6.76
N ARG A 62 -20.91 -0.67 -6.81
CA ARG A 62 -22.24 -0.49 -6.24
C ARG A 62 -23.34 -1.06 -7.17
N ASN A 63 -24.36 -1.68 -6.57
CA ASN A 63 -25.63 -2.10 -7.20
C ASN A 63 -25.49 -2.91 -8.50
N ASN A 64 -24.40 -3.69 -8.62
CA ASN A 64 -24.14 -4.51 -9.81
C ASN A 64 -24.23 -3.74 -11.14
N ARG A 65 -23.78 -2.46 -11.14
CA ARG A 65 -23.88 -1.48 -12.26
C ARG A 65 -23.74 -2.14 -13.63
N GLU A 66 -24.64 -1.79 -14.55
CA GLU A 66 -24.57 -2.25 -15.94
C GLU A 66 -23.32 -1.69 -16.62
N THR A 67 -22.51 -2.58 -17.18
CA THR A 67 -21.33 -2.20 -17.96
C THR A 67 -21.70 -2.07 -19.43
N TRP A 68 -21.16 -1.07 -20.12
CA TRP A 68 -21.50 -0.77 -21.53
C TRP A 68 -20.29 -0.81 -22.48
N TYR A 69 -19.09 -0.60 -21.93
CA TYR A 69 -17.89 -0.46 -22.72
C TYR A 69 -17.17 -1.80 -22.93
N LEU A 70 -17.06 -2.23 -24.19
CA LEU A 70 -16.40 -3.49 -24.58
C LEU A 70 -14.90 -3.36 -24.85
N GLY A 71 -14.35 -2.15 -24.78
CA GLY A 71 -13.00 -1.85 -25.22
C GLY A 71 -12.96 -1.09 -26.57
N PRO A 72 -11.75 -0.80 -27.05
CA PRO A 72 -11.53 -0.05 -28.29
C PRO A 72 -12.21 -0.71 -29.50
N GLN A 73 -12.84 0.10 -30.35
CA GLN A 73 -13.58 -0.32 -31.53
C GLN A 73 -12.90 0.10 -32.82
N GLU A 74 -13.37 -0.46 -33.94
CA GLU A 74 -12.97 0.00 -35.27
C GLU A 74 -13.35 1.49 -35.45
N GLY A 75 -12.39 2.29 -35.93
CA GLY A 75 -12.55 3.74 -36.13
C GLY A 75 -12.16 4.63 -34.95
N ASP A 76 -11.78 4.06 -33.79
CA ASP A 76 -11.18 4.82 -32.68
C ASP A 76 -9.86 5.46 -33.12
N ARG A 77 -9.54 6.64 -32.58
CA ARG A 77 -8.36 7.42 -32.99
C ARG A 77 -7.41 7.69 -31.83
N CYS A 78 -7.93 7.97 -30.64
CA CYS A 78 -7.12 8.40 -29.51
C CYS A 78 -6.32 7.24 -28.91
N TRP A 79 -6.97 6.14 -28.53
CA TRP A 79 -6.30 4.98 -27.95
C TRP A 79 -5.31 4.30 -28.92
N PRO A 80 -5.65 4.04 -30.20
CA PRO A 80 -4.70 3.43 -31.14
C PRO A 80 -3.44 4.28 -31.36
N ALA A 81 -3.56 5.61 -31.37
CA ALA A 81 -2.43 6.52 -31.47
C ALA A 81 -1.53 6.45 -30.23
N LEU A 82 -2.12 6.45 -29.03
CA LEU A 82 -1.41 6.26 -27.76
C LEU A 82 -0.68 4.91 -27.71
N ARG A 83 -1.37 3.81 -28.01
CA ARG A 83 -0.80 2.46 -28.02
C ARG A 83 0.39 2.37 -28.99
N SER A 84 0.27 2.97 -30.17
CA SER A 84 1.35 3.02 -31.16
C SER A 84 2.56 3.82 -30.68
N LEU A 85 2.33 4.94 -29.97
CA LEU A 85 3.40 5.74 -29.38
C LEU A 85 4.15 4.95 -28.29
N LEU A 86 3.43 4.29 -27.38
CA LEU A 86 4.02 3.49 -26.30
C LEU A 86 4.84 2.31 -26.85
N ALA A 87 4.34 1.63 -27.88
CA ALA A 87 5.08 0.57 -28.55
C ALA A 87 6.41 1.08 -29.15
N ARG A 88 6.42 2.27 -29.75
CA ARG A 88 7.67 2.92 -30.23
C ARG A 88 8.62 3.31 -29.10
N GLN A 89 8.10 3.53 -27.90
CA GLN A 89 8.88 3.74 -26.68
C GLN A 89 9.37 2.43 -26.03
N ARG A 90 9.33 1.30 -26.78
CA ARG A 90 9.80 -0.02 -26.36
C ARG A 90 9.04 -0.61 -25.17
N TRP A 91 7.77 -0.23 -24.98
CA TRP A 91 6.90 -0.97 -24.07
C TRP A 91 6.69 -2.39 -24.59
N GLU A 92 6.79 -3.38 -23.71
CA GLU A 92 6.51 -4.78 -24.05
C GLU A 92 5.03 -4.98 -24.39
N GLU A 93 4.74 -5.92 -25.30
CA GLU A 93 3.38 -6.18 -25.76
C GLU A 93 2.46 -6.65 -24.62
N ASP A 94 2.97 -7.43 -23.67
CA ASP A 94 2.20 -7.86 -22.50
C ASP A 94 1.86 -6.68 -21.57
N SER A 95 2.81 -5.75 -21.35
CA SER A 95 2.55 -4.51 -20.60
C SER A 95 1.49 -3.64 -21.28
N LEU A 96 1.48 -3.58 -22.62
CA LEU A 96 0.45 -2.86 -23.37
C LEU A 96 -0.93 -3.53 -23.24
N ARG A 97 -0.99 -4.87 -23.25
CA ARG A 97 -2.24 -5.62 -23.04
C ARG A 97 -2.78 -5.49 -21.64
N GLU A 98 -1.93 -5.51 -20.62
CA GLU A 98 -2.32 -5.26 -19.23
C GLU A 98 -2.88 -3.84 -19.06
N LEU A 99 -2.20 -2.84 -19.62
CA LEU A 99 -2.67 -1.46 -19.64
C LEU A 99 -4.02 -1.32 -20.36
N ASP A 100 -4.18 -1.99 -21.50
CA ASP A 100 -5.42 -2.03 -22.27
C ASP A 100 -6.56 -2.62 -21.42
N SER A 101 -6.37 -3.84 -20.91
CA SER A 101 -7.38 -4.53 -20.12
C SER A 101 -7.77 -3.74 -18.87
N ALA A 102 -6.79 -3.21 -18.13
CA ALA A 102 -7.04 -2.46 -16.91
C ALA A 102 -7.78 -1.15 -17.17
N SER A 103 -7.37 -0.37 -18.18
CA SER A 103 -8.05 0.89 -18.53
C SER A 103 -9.44 0.65 -19.13
N THR A 104 -9.65 -0.43 -19.91
CA THR A 104 -10.98 -0.83 -20.38
C THR A 104 -11.92 -1.13 -19.21
N LYS A 105 -11.42 -1.83 -18.19
CA LYS A 105 -12.20 -2.11 -16.99
C LYS A 105 -12.58 -0.84 -16.23
N VAL A 106 -11.70 0.17 -16.16
CA VAL A 106 -12.07 1.45 -15.53
C VAL A 106 -13.12 2.21 -16.36
N VAL A 107 -12.97 2.28 -17.68
CA VAL A 107 -13.98 2.92 -18.57
C VAL A 107 -15.34 2.25 -18.44
N SER A 108 -15.39 0.91 -18.34
CA SER A 108 -16.66 0.19 -18.22
C SER A 108 -17.42 0.46 -16.92
N MET A 109 -16.75 1.02 -15.90
CA MET A 109 -17.38 1.41 -14.63
C MET A 109 -17.87 2.86 -14.61
N LEU A 110 -17.54 3.65 -15.64
CA LEU A 110 -18.12 4.97 -15.87
C LEU A 110 -19.52 4.83 -16.46
N ASP A 111 -20.34 5.87 -16.36
CA ASP A 111 -21.64 5.91 -17.04
C ASP A 111 -21.49 6.14 -18.55
N HIS A 112 -22.52 5.75 -19.31
CA HIS A 112 -22.52 5.95 -20.75
C HIS A 112 -22.65 7.45 -21.07
N PRO A 113 -21.81 8.06 -21.93
CA PRO A 113 -21.79 9.52 -22.14
C PRO A 113 -23.09 10.09 -22.74
N LEU A 114 -23.92 9.23 -23.33
CA LEU A 114 -25.23 9.59 -23.89
C LEU A 114 -26.40 9.53 -22.89
N GLU A 115 -26.18 9.05 -21.67
CA GLU A 115 -27.21 9.11 -20.62
C GLU A 115 -27.62 10.56 -20.34
N SER A 116 -28.86 10.75 -19.89
CA SER A 116 -29.44 12.07 -19.66
C SER A 116 -28.67 12.86 -18.59
N SER A 117 -28.28 12.17 -17.51
CA SER A 117 -27.51 12.70 -16.39
C SER A 117 -26.81 11.59 -15.62
N PHE A 118 -25.61 11.85 -15.11
CA PHE A 118 -24.90 10.95 -14.20
C PHE A 118 -23.90 11.72 -13.32
N SER A 119 -23.57 11.15 -12.17
CA SER A 119 -22.58 11.69 -11.23
C SER A 119 -21.69 10.58 -10.69
N THR A 120 -20.76 10.07 -11.51
CA THR A 120 -19.91 8.95 -11.10
C THR A 120 -18.87 9.36 -10.04
N ARG A 121 -18.63 8.52 -9.04
CA ARG A 121 -17.54 8.64 -8.05
C ARG A 121 -16.77 7.32 -7.92
N GLY A 122 -15.60 7.27 -8.56
CA GLY A 122 -14.71 6.11 -8.55
C GLY A 122 -13.34 6.37 -7.95
N LEU A 123 -12.67 5.30 -7.50
CA LEU A 123 -11.29 5.32 -7.05
C LEU A 123 -10.49 4.20 -7.73
N VAL A 124 -9.32 4.54 -8.26
CA VAL A 124 -8.36 3.60 -8.82
C VAL A 124 -7.12 3.58 -7.93
N VAL A 125 -6.87 2.43 -7.32
CA VAL A 125 -5.76 2.19 -6.40
C VAL A 125 -4.67 1.44 -7.14
N GLY A 126 -3.46 1.98 -7.17
CA GLY A 126 -2.30 1.32 -7.80
C GLY A 126 -1.02 1.57 -7.03
N TYR A 127 -0.08 0.63 -7.03
CA TYR A 127 1.16 0.73 -6.25
C TYR A 127 1.94 2.04 -6.51
N VAL A 128 2.77 2.46 -5.55
CA VAL A 128 3.61 3.66 -5.71
C VAL A 128 4.47 3.52 -6.96
N GLN A 129 4.39 4.50 -7.86
CA GLN A 129 5.08 4.47 -9.17
C GLN A 129 4.75 3.26 -10.07
N SER A 130 3.55 2.68 -9.96
CA SER A 130 3.11 1.52 -10.75
C SER A 130 2.61 1.83 -12.16
N GLY A 131 2.75 3.07 -12.64
CA GLY A 131 2.18 3.49 -13.92
C GLY A 131 0.73 3.99 -13.89
N LYS A 132 0.21 4.45 -12.73
CA LYS A 132 -1.10 5.12 -12.60
C LYS A 132 -1.35 6.19 -13.66
N THR A 133 -0.34 7.01 -13.92
CA THR A 133 -0.40 8.04 -14.97
C THR A 133 -0.60 7.45 -16.37
N SER A 134 0.07 6.34 -16.70
CA SER A 134 -0.20 5.66 -17.97
C SER A 134 -1.64 5.12 -18.02
N ASN A 135 -2.15 4.59 -16.90
CA ASN A 135 -3.51 4.08 -16.82
C ASN A 135 -4.57 5.18 -17.00
N PHE A 136 -4.45 6.32 -16.31
CA PHE A 136 -5.42 7.41 -16.52
C PHE A 136 -5.27 8.09 -17.88
N THR A 137 -4.06 8.14 -18.47
CA THR A 137 -3.90 8.59 -19.86
C THR A 137 -4.64 7.66 -20.83
N ALA A 138 -4.55 6.34 -20.62
CA ALA A 138 -5.29 5.34 -21.38
C ALA A 138 -6.81 5.45 -21.19
N LEU A 139 -7.26 5.67 -19.94
CA LEU A 139 -8.66 5.96 -19.60
C LEU A 139 -9.17 7.18 -20.36
N ILE A 140 -8.43 8.31 -20.35
CA ILE A 140 -8.79 9.53 -21.07
C ILE A 140 -8.91 9.27 -22.58
N ALA A 141 -7.92 8.59 -23.17
CA ALA A 141 -7.94 8.28 -24.61
C ALA A 141 -9.17 7.45 -25.00
N LYS A 142 -9.49 6.41 -24.22
CA LYS A 142 -10.64 5.53 -24.47
C LYS A 142 -11.97 6.20 -24.21
N ALA A 143 -12.08 6.97 -23.13
CA ALA A 143 -13.28 7.74 -22.84
C ALA A 143 -13.55 8.78 -23.93
N ALA A 144 -12.50 9.41 -24.48
CA ALA A 144 -12.61 10.32 -25.62
C ALA A 144 -13.17 9.59 -26.85
N ASP A 145 -12.58 8.44 -27.22
CA ASP A 145 -13.09 7.60 -28.32
C ASP A 145 -14.54 7.13 -28.09
N ALA A 146 -14.95 6.98 -26.83
CA ALA A 146 -16.30 6.57 -26.44
C ALA A 146 -17.32 7.72 -26.34
N GLY A 147 -16.91 8.98 -26.51
CA GLY A 147 -17.81 10.14 -26.58
C GLY A 147 -17.75 11.13 -25.42
N TYR A 148 -16.83 10.95 -24.46
CA TYR A 148 -16.56 11.99 -23.45
C TYR A 148 -15.89 13.20 -24.10
N LYS A 149 -16.30 14.41 -23.68
CA LYS A 149 -15.92 15.66 -24.36
C LYS A 149 -14.93 16.50 -23.58
N PHE A 150 -15.08 16.59 -22.26
CA PHE A 150 -14.23 17.45 -21.43
C PHE A 150 -13.48 16.65 -20.38
N PHE A 151 -12.17 16.85 -20.32
CA PHE A 151 -11.27 16.17 -19.40
C PHE A 151 -10.56 17.20 -18.52
N ILE A 152 -10.79 17.11 -17.22
CA ILE A 152 -10.09 17.93 -16.22
C ILE A 152 -9.16 17.03 -15.44
N VAL A 153 -7.86 17.27 -15.53
CA VAL A 153 -6.84 16.57 -14.75
C VAL A 153 -6.39 17.47 -13.63
N LEU A 154 -6.79 17.14 -12.40
CA LEU A 154 -6.34 17.78 -11.18
C LEU A 154 -4.94 17.26 -10.85
N ALA A 155 -3.92 17.95 -11.33
CA ALA A 155 -2.54 17.69 -10.97
C ALA A 155 -2.27 18.16 -9.53
N GLY A 156 -1.32 17.54 -8.84
CA GLY A 156 -1.02 17.86 -7.44
C GLY A 156 -0.64 19.33 -7.16
N ILE A 157 -0.28 19.63 -5.92
CA ILE A 157 -0.25 21.01 -5.41
C ILE A 157 0.89 21.87 -6.02
N HIS A 158 1.94 21.22 -6.52
CA HIS A 158 3.18 21.86 -6.96
C HIS A 158 3.25 22.11 -8.47
N ASN A 159 3.86 23.22 -8.88
CA ASN A 159 4.04 23.58 -10.30
C ASN A 159 4.83 22.52 -11.08
N GLY A 160 5.84 21.91 -10.47
CA GLY A 160 6.67 20.88 -11.12
C GLY A 160 5.86 19.66 -11.53
N LEU A 161 5.07 19.12 -10.59
CA LEU A 161 4.20 17.97 -10.86
C LEU A 161 3.16 18.30 -11.94
N ARG A 162 2.52 19.47 -11.86
CA ARG A 162 1.56 19.90 -12.88
C ARG A 162 2.20 20.07 -14.25
N LEU A 163 3.40 20.64 -14.34
CA LEU A 163 4.16 20.74 -15.60
C LEU A 163 4.49 19.35 -16.16
N GLN A 164 4.95 18.42 -15.32
CA GLN A 164 5.25 17.06 -15.72
C GLN A 164 4.01 16.34 -16.28
N THR A 165 2.87 16.42 -15.57
CA THR A 165 1.59 15.85 -16.04
C THR A 165 1.12 16.50 -17.33
N GLN A 166 1.21 17.84 -17.46
CA GLN A 166 0.85 18.56 -18.69
C GLN A 166 1.70 18.09 -19.87
N MET A 167 3.04 18.08 -19.75
CA MET A 167 3.93 17.66 -20.83
C MET A 167 3.67 16.22 -21.25
N ARG A 168 3.42 15.33 -20.28
CA ARG A 168 3.13 13.93 -20.56
C ARG A 168 1.81 13.78 -21.32
N LEU A 169 0.75 14.44 -20.88
CA LEU A 169 -0.56 14.35 -21.55
C LEU A 169 -0.54 15.01 -22.94
N GLU A 170 0.15 16.14 -23.11
CA GLU A 170 0.34 16.73 -24.43
C GLU A 170 1.06 15.76 -25.37
N ARG A 171 2.18 15.18 -24.94
CA ARG A 171 2.97 14.25 -25.76
C ARG A 171 2.22 12.95 -26.07
N GLN A 172 1.42 12.45 -25.13
CA GLN A 172 0.79 11.14 -25.23
C GLN A 172 -0.63 11.17 -25.83
N LEU A 173 -1.38 12.27 -25.64
CA LEU A 173 -2.76 12.41 -26.13
C LEU A 173 -2.87 13.41 -27.27
N VAL A 174 -2.28 14.61 -27.12
CA VAL A 174 -2.50 15.73 -28.04
C VAL A 174 -1.63 15.61 -29.29
N GLU A 175 -0.32 15.52 -29.14
CA GLU A 175 0.65 15.47 -30.25
C GLU A 175 0.36 14.34 -31.27
N PRO A 176 -0.04 13.11 -30.86
CA PRO A 176 -0.31 12.04 -31.81
C PRO A 176 -1.55 12.27 -32.70
N VAL A 177 -2.54 13.04 -32.22
CA VAL A 177 -3.82 13.30 -32.90
C VAL A 177 -4.28 14.74 -32.65
N ILE A 178 -3.45 15.71 -33.07
CA ILE A 178 -3.62 17.15 -32.75
C ILE A 178 -4.95 17.73 -33.23
N ASP A 179 -5.56 17.17 -34.28
CA ASP A 179 -6.87 17.59 -34.78
C ASP A 179 -8.02 17.20 -33.83
N GLN A 180 -7.81 16.22 -32.95
CA GLN A 180 -8.83 15.72 -32.01
C GLN A 180 -8.84 16.47 -30.68
N TRP A 181 -7.78 17.19 -30.31
CA TRP A 181 -7.62 17.75 -28.96
C TRP A 181 -7.50 19.27 -28.94
N HIS A 182 -8.11 19.86 -27.91
CA HIS A 182 -7.99 21.27 -27.58
C HIS A 182 -7.48 21.45 -26.14
N PRO A 183 -6.17 21.71 -25.92
CA PRO A 183 -5.65 21.96 -24.59
C PRO A 183 -5.99 23.38 -24.10
N LEU A 184 -6.72 23.50 -22.99
CA LEU A 184 -7.05 24.79 -22.35
C LEU A 184 -5.88 25.37 -21.54
N THR A 185 -4.92 24.53 -21.18
CA THR A 185 -3.75 24.92 -20.38
C THR A 185 -2.48 24.51 -21.10
N GLY A 186 -1.42 25.32 -20.98
CA GLY A 186 -0.11 25.08 -21.61
C GLY A 186 1.00 24.74 -20.62
N ARG A 187 2.23 24.52 -21.09
CA ARG A 187 3.37 24.10 -20.24
C ARG A 187 3.75 25.13 -19.16
N LEU A 188 3.90 26.41 -19.54
CA LEU A 188 4.49 27.45 -18.68
C LEU A 188 3.52 28.13 -17.71
N GLY A 189 2.21 27.98 -17.91
CA GLY A 189 1.16 28.62 -17.12
C GLY A 189 0.10 27.62 -16.67
N ASP A 190 -0.44 27.84 -15.48
CA ASP A 190 -1.62 27.12 -14.98
C ASP A 190 -2.90 27.75 -15.55
N PHE A 191 -4.08 27.24 -15.20
CA PHE A 191 -5.35 27.75 -15.73
C PHE A 191 -5.50 29.26 -15.52
N GLU A 192 -5.62 29.95 -16.65
CA GLU A 192 -6.11 31.31 -16.79
C GLU A 192 -7.27 31.27 -17.78
N PRO A 193 -8.39 31.94 -17.48
CA PRO A 193 -9.56 31.94 -18.37
C PRO A 193 -9.17 32.39 -19.79
N PRO A 194 -9.45 31.57 -20.83
CA PRO A 194 -9.26 31.99 -22.22
C PRO A 194 -10.06 33.25 -22.55
N ALA A 195 -9.56 34.06 -23.47
CA ALA A 195 -10.32 35.18 -24.01
C ALA A 195 -11.54 34.65 -24.79
N GLY A 196 -12.76 34.93 -24.31
CA GLY A 196 -14.01 34.51 -24.95
C GLY A 196 -14.95 33.72 -24.03
N ASN A 197 -16.09 33.30 -24.58
CA ASN A 197 -17.10 32.52 -23.86
C ASN A 197 -16.76 31.00 -23.92
N PRO A 198 -16.83 30.25 -22.80
CA PRO A 198 -16.64 28.79 -22.79
C PRO A 198 -17.46 28.02 -23.85
N ALA A 199 -18.60 28.57 -24.26
CA ALA A 199 -19.45 28.07 -25.35
C ALA A 199 -18.68 27.69 -26.63
N ALA A 200 -17.60 28.41 -26.95
CA ALA A 200 -16.78 28.14 -28.14
C ALA A 200 -16.11 26.76 -28.12
N PHE A 201 -15.81 26.23 -26.93
CA PHE A 201 -15.13 24.94 -26.75
C PHE A 201 -16.12 23.78 -26.66
N PHE A 202 -17.29 24.01 -26.05
CA PHE A 202 -18.25 22.96 -25.73
C PHE A 202 -19.43 22.86 -26.71
N GLY A 203 -19.57 23.78 -27.66
CA GLY A 203 -20.64 23.76 -28.66
C GLY A 203 -20.72 22.47 -29.48
N ALA A 204 -21.92 22.09 -29.92
CA ALA A 204 -22.18 20.86 -30.69
C ALA A 204 -21.38 20.75 -32.01
N LYS A 205 -20.93 21.88 -32.57
CA LYS A 205 -20.09 21.93 -33.77
C LYS A 205 -18.61 21.66 -33.49
N SER A 206 -18.16 21.78 -32.24
CA SER A 206 -16.80 21.43 -31.85
C SER A 206 -16.68 19.92 -31.78
N GLN A 207 -15.85 19.36 -32.67
CA GLN A 207 -15.52 17.94 -32.75
C GLN A 207 -14.28 17.58 -31.92
N GLN A 208 -13.66 18.56 -31.25
CA GLN A 208 -12.46 18.35 -30.46
C GLN A 208 -12.80 18.01 -29.00
N HIS A 209 -12.02 17.11 -28.40
CA HIS A 209 -12.00 16.87 -26.97
C HIS A 209 -11.20 17.96 -26.27
N VAL A 210 -11.71 18.45 -25.16
CA VAL A 210 -11.11 19.56 -24.40
C VAL A 210 -10.30 18.98 -23.24
N LEU A 211 -9.03 19.37 -23.12
CA LEU A 211 -8.14 18.92 -22.04
C LEU A 211 -7.71 20.10 -21.16
N CYS A 212 -7.89 20.00 -19.85
CA CYS A 212 -7.46 20.99 -18.87
C CYS A 212 -6.61 20.32 -17.78
N VAL A 213 -5.36 20.74 -17.62
CA VAL A 213 -4.49 20.26 -16.54
C VAL A 213 -4.22 21.39 -15.56
N ILE A 214 -4.80 21.29 -14.38
CA ILE A 214 -4.86 22.35 -13.38
C ILE A 214 -4.29 21.88 -12.05
N LYS A 215 -3.67 22.79 -11.28
CA LYS A 215 -3.26 22.46 -9.90
C LYS A 215 -4.44 22.34 -8.97
N LYS A 216 -4.32 21.45 -7.98
CA LYS A 216 -5.19 21.37 -6.80
C LYS A 216 -4.93 22.51 -5.81
N ASN A 217 -5.22 23.75 -6.20
CA ASN A 217 -5.23 24.86 -5.25
C ASN A 217 -6.46 25.76 -5.42
N VAL A 218 -6.87 26.36 -4.30
CA VAL A 218 -8.11 27.14 -4.20
C VAL A 218 -8.22 28.24 -5.26
N PRO A 219 -7.21 29.10 -5.52
CA PRO A 219 -7.35 30.19 -6.47
C PRO A 219 -7.58 29.72 -7.91
N ARG A 220 -6.98 28.59 -8.32
CA ARG A 220 -7.09 28.08 -9.69
C ARG A 220 -8.43 27.40 -9.91
N LEU A 221 -8.87 26.59 -8.95
CA LEU A 221 -10.19 25.98 -8.97
C LEU A 221 -11.31 27.03 -9.00
N GLN A 222 -11.18 28.11 -8.23
CA GLN A 222 -12.14 29.24 -8.27
C GLN A 222 -12.20 29.91 -9.64
N LYS A 223 -11.05 30.15 -10.29
CA LYS A 223 -11.00 30.71 -11.64
C LYS A 223 -11.67 29.79 -12.67
N LEU A 224 -11.41 28.49 -12.57
CA LEU A 224 -12.02 27.50 -13.46
C LEU A 224 -13.54 27.45 -13.26
N LYS A 225 -14.01 27.35 -12.02
CA LYS A 225 -15.43 27.36 -11.68
C LYS A 225 -16.13 28.60 -12.23
N ALA A 226 -15.61 29.80 -11.92
CA ALA A 226 -16.19 31.06 -12.38
C ALA A 226 -16.17 31.23 -13.91
N TRP A 227 -15.26 30.54 -14.61
CA TRP A 227 -15.26 30.51 -16.07
C TRP A 227 -16.35 29.56 -16.60
N LEU A 228 -16.46 28.36 -16.05
CA LEU A 228 -17.48 27.37 -16.42
C LEU A 228 -18.91 27.87 -16.20
N GLU A 229 -19.17 28.56 -15.09
CA GLU A 229 -20.48 29.16 -14.74
C GLU A 229 -21.02 30.14 -15.81
N LYS A 230 -20.18 30.60 -16.76
CA LYS A 230 -20.60 31.50 -17.85
C LYS A 230 -21.27 30.79 -19.03
N ALA A 231 -21.31 29.46 -19.07
CA ALA A 231 -21.84 28.70 -20.19
C ALA A 231 -22.71 27.49 -19.77
N PRO A 232 -23.69 27.66 -18.85
CA PRO A 232 -24.45 26.55 -18.27
C PRO A 232 -25.16 25.67 -19.31
N ASP A 233 -25.73 26.28 -20.35
CA ASP A 233 -26.45 25.57 -21.42
C ASP A 233 -25.55 24.62 -22.23
N TYR A 234 -24.25 24.88 -22.25
CA TYR A 234 -23.28 24.02 -22.95
C TYR A 234 -22.76 22.89 -22.05
N LEU A 235 -22.70 23.13 -20.74
CA LEU A 235 -22.27 22.11 -19.77
C LEU A 235 -23.32 21.00 -19.60
N SER A 236 -24.61 21.32 -19.78
CA SER A 236 -25.71 20.35 -19.67
C SER A 236 -25.62 19.19 -20.64
N ASN A 237 -24.99 19.39 -21.81
CA ASN A 237 -24.77 18.38 -22.84
C ASN A 237 -23.29 17.99 -22.98
N CYS A 238 -22.47 18.22 -21.96
CA CYS A 238 -21.03 17.96 -22.00
C CYS A 238 -20.65 16.83 -21.04
N PRO A 239 -20.54 15.57 -21.53
CA PRO A 239 -20.01 14.47 -20.73
C PRO A 239 -18.58 14.78 -20.33
N THR A 240 -18.36 14.90 -19.02
CA THR A 240 -17.13 15.42 -18.43
C THR A 240 -16.51 14.37 -17.52
N LEU A 241 -15.20 14.19 -17.62
CA LEU A 241 -14.43 13.30 -16.77
C LEU A 241 -13.36 14.11 -16.02
N ILE A 242 -13.43 14.06 -14.69
CA ILE A 242 -12.48 14.68 -13.78
C ILE A 242 -11.56 13.57 -13.24
N ILE A 243 -10.29 13.66 -13.58
CA ILE A 243 -9.23 12.77 -13.08
C ILE A 243 -8.50 13.49 -11.96
N ASP A 244 -8.53 12.90 -10.77
CA ASP A 244 -7.83 13.41 -9.61
C ASP A 244 -6.54 12.59 -9.38
N ASP A 245 -5.39 13.11 -9.82
CA ASP A 245 -4.09 12.45 -9.69
C ASP A 245 -3.48 12.73 -8.32
N GLU A 246 -3.25 11.70 -7.51
CA GLU A 246 -2.92 11.79 -6.07
C GLU A 246 -4.12 12.29 -5.25
N ALA A 247 -5.25 11.57 -5.35
CA ALA A 247 -6.52 11.88 -4.68
C ALA A 247 -6.44 11.97 -3.15
N ASP A 248 -5.38 11.43 -2.56
CA ASP A 248 -5.07 11.58 -1.16
C ASP A 248 -4.53 12.99 -0.81
N GLN A 249 -4.10 13.82 -1.77
CA GLN A 249 -3.45 15.11 -1.47
C GLN A 249 -4.40 16.31 -1.33
N ALA A 250 -5.66 16.22 -1.76
CA ALA A 250 -6.54 17.39 -1.92
C ALA A 250 -6.77 18.18 -0.62
N SER A 251 -6.97 17.49 0.52
CA SER A 251 -7.18 18.08 1.84
C SER A 251 -5.89 18.57 2.54
N ILE A 252 -4.70 18.30 1.98
CA ILE A 252 -3.41 18.84 2.46
C ILE A 252 -3.24 20.31 2.01
N ALA A 253 -3.75 20.66 0.82
CA ALA A 253 -3.64 22.02 0.30
C ALA A 253 -4.49 23.02 1.09
N SER A 254 -5.74 22.64 1.38
CA SER A 254 -6.70 23.44 2.14
C SER A 254 -7.95 22.61 2.44
N PRO A 255 -8.64 22.84 3.57
CA PRO A 255 -9.99 22.31 3.81
C PRO A 255 -11.03 22.72 2.75
N ARG A 256 -10.76 23.78 1.96
CA ARG A 256 -11.65 24.26 0.90
C ARG A 256 -11.46 23.57 -0.46
N THR A 257 -10.42 22.75 -0.63
CA THR A 257 -10.13 22.11 -1.93
C THR A 257 -11.22 21.11 -2.33
N ASN A 258 -11.54 20.14 -1.47
CA ASN A 258 -12.58 19.14 -1.76
C ASN A 258 -13.96 19.79 -2.02
N PRO A 259 -14.44 20.75 -1.20
CA PRO A 259 -15.66 21.49 -1.50
C PRO A 259 -15.66 22.15 -2.89
N LEU A 260 -14.55 22.77 -3.31
CA LEU A 260 -14.48 23.40 -4.63
C LEU A 260 -14.46 22.39 -5.78
N ILE A 261 -13.84 21.23 -5.58
CA ILE A 261 -13.89 20.15 -6.57
C ILE A 261 -15.33 19.67 -6.73
N ARG A 262 -16.07 19.48 -5.63
CA ARG A 262 -17.51 19.14 -5.66
C ARG A 262 -18.33 20.19 -6.38
N GLU A 263 -18.16 21.45 -6.00
CA GLU A 263 -18.84 22.56 -6.66
C GLU A 263 -18.56 22.64 -8.17
N ILE A 264 -17.39 22.17 -8.64
CA ILE A 264 -17.08 22.08 -10.08
C ILE A 264 -17.79 20.87 -10.70
N ILE A 265 -17.79 19.71 -10.03
CA ILE A 265 -18.48 18.52 -10.53
C ILE A 265 -19.98 18.80 -10.68
N ASP A 266 -20.59 19.48 -9.70
CA ASP A 266 -22.01 19.82 -9.69
C ASP A 266 -22.43 20.78 -10.82
N LEU A 267 -21.47 21.42 -11.53
CA LEU A 267 -21.76 22.21 -12.74
C LEU A 267 -22.11 21.32 -13.95
N PHE A 268 -21.81 20.02 -13.90
CA PHE A 268 -21.99 19.08 -15.00
C PHE A 268 -23.06 18.06 -14.66
N PRO A 269 -24.24 18.10 -15.33
CA PRO A 269 -25.25 17.05 -15.20
C PRO A 269 -24.76 15.66 -15.63
N ARG A 270 -23.67 15.60 -16.42
CA ARG A 270 -23.02 14.38 -16.93
C ARG A 270 -21.55 14.38 -16.51
N GLY A 271 -21.29 14.23 -15.22
CA GLY A 271 -19.96 14.41 -14.62
C GLY A 271 -19.44 13.16 -13.91
N GLY A 272 -18.33 12.60 -14.37
CA GLY A 272 -17.62 11.53 -13.70
C GLY A 272 -16.39 12.06 -12.94
N TYR A 273 -16.13 11.54 -11.74
CA TYR A 273 -14.90 11.79 -10.98
C TYR A 273 -14.21 10.47 -10.69
N VAL A 274 -12.93 10.37 -11.04
CA VAL A 274 -12.09 9.21 -10.75
C VAL A 274 -10.82 9.66 -10.05
N GLY A 275 -10.68 9.27 -8.78
CA GLY A 275 -9.46 9.47 -8.01
C GLY A 275 -8.41 8.41 -8.36
N TYR A 276 -7.16 8.79 -8.51
CA TYR A 276 -6.02 7.90 -8.64
C TYR A 276 -5.10 8.09 -7.43
N THR A 277 -4.74 7.01 -6.74
CA THR A 277 -3.82 7.08 -5.59
C THR A 277 -3.07 5.77 -5.36
N ALA A 278 -1.91 5.86 -4.70
CA ALA A 278 -1.26 4.70 -4.09
C ALA A 278 -1.77 4.37 -2.70
N THR A 279 -2.32 5.36 -2.00
CA THR A 279 -2.61 5.32 -0.58
C THR A 279 -4.03 5.81 -0.37
N PRO A 280 -5.04 4.96 -0.60
CA PRO A 280 -6.44 5.38 -0.58
C PRO A 280 -6.96 5.61 0.84
N PHE A 281 -6.10 5.53 1.86
CA PHE A 281 -6.44 5.68 3.27
C PHE A 281 -7.28 6.93 3.54
N ALA A 282 -6.87 8.08 2.99
CA ALA A 282 -7.61 9.32 3.19
C ALA A 282 -8.96 9.35 2.45
N ASN A 283 -9.06 8.68 1.30
CA ASN A 283 -10.26 8.65 0.48
C ASN A 283 -11.33 7.71 1.06
N LEU A 284 -10.89 6.60 1.66
CA LEU A 284 -11.75 5.58 2.27
C LEU A 284 -12.15 5.90 3.73
N LEU A 285 -11.64 6.99 4.29
CA LEU A 285 -12.01 7.50 5.63
C LEU A 285 -12.99 8.67 5.59
N ILE A 286 -13.37 9.15 4.40
CA ILE A 286 -14.38 10.18 4.23
C ILE A 286 -15.73 9.60 4.64
N ASP A 287 -16.52 10.33 5.43
CA ASP A 287 -17.90 9.95 5.75
C ASP A 287 -18.75 9.88 4.45
N PRO A 288 -19.27 8.70 4.06
CA PRO A 288 -20.07 8.56 2.85
C PRO A 288 -21.38 9.34 2.93
N ALA A 289 -21.93 9.53 4.13
CA ALA A 289 -23.16 10.30 4.33
C ALA A 289 -22.95 11.81 4.14
N ALA A 290 -21.71 12.30 4.17
CA ALA A 290 -21.39 13.71 3.98
C ALA A 290 -21.49 14.19 2.51
N LYS A 291 -21.79 13.30 1.55
CA LYS A 291 -21.77 13.56 0.10
C LYS A 291 -20.47 14.25 -0.35
N ASP A 292 -19.34 13.81 0.22
CA ASP A 292 -18.02 14.30 -0.17
C ASP A 292 -17.43 13.41 -1.30
N LEU A 293 -16.12 13.50 -1.58
CA LEU A 293 -15.44 12.72 -2.65
C LEU A 293 -15.21 11.23 -2.30
N TYR A 294 -16.09 10.63 -1.48
CA TYR A 294 -16.04 9.20 -1.19
C TYR A 294 -16.33 8.39 -2.46
N PRO A 295 -15.61 7.29 -2.75
CA PRO A 295 -15.81 6.51 -3.97
C PRO A 295 -17.04 5.59 -3.84
N GLU A 296 -18.24 6.17 -3.93
CA GLU A 296 -19.49 5.45 -3.70
C GLU A 296 -19.83 4.42 -4.79
N ASP A 297 -19.33 4.60 -6.02
CA ASP A 297 -19.70 3.73 -7.14
C ASP A 297 -18.74 2.57 -7.37
N PHE A 298 -17.42 2.84 -7.33
CA PHE A 298 -16.45 1.78 -7.54
C PHE A 298 -15.06 2.05 -6.95
N VAL A 299 -14.37 0.96 -6.60
CA VAL A 299 -12.93 0.95 -6.28
C VAL A 299 -12.24 -0.11 -7.15
N VAL A 300 -11.29 0.28 -7.99
CA VAL A 300 -10.51 -0.63 -8.86
C VAL A 300 -9.09 -0.77 -8.31
N ASN A 301 -8.66 -2.00 -8.07
CA ASN A 301 -7.33 -2.36 -7.59
C ASN A 301 -6.45 -2.81 -8.77
N LEU A 302 -5.54 -1.93 -9.21
CA LEU A 302 -4.61 -2.25 -10.29
C LEU A 302 -3.63 -3.35 -9.84
N PRO A 303 -3.38 -4.37 -10.69
CA PRO A 303 -2.43 -5.44 -10.36
C PRO A 303 -1.02 -4.87 -10.17
N LYS A 304 -0.21 -5.59 -9.39
CA LYS A 304 1.20 -5.26 -9.23
C LYS A 304 1.92 -5.61 -10.54
N PRO A 305 2.58 -4.65 -11.21
CA PRO A 305 3.35 -4.97 -12.40
C PRO A 305 4.52 -5.90 -12.05
N LYS A 306 4.84 -6.84 -12.95
CA LYS A 306 6.01 -7.71 -12.79
C LYS A 306 7.30 -6.88 -12.73
N GLY A 307 8.24 -7.25 -11.86
CA GLY A 307 9.51 -6.53 -11.68
C GLY A 307 9.40 -5.17 -10.95
N HIS A 308 8.21 -4.78 -10.49
CA HIS A 308 8.03 -3.54 -9.72
C HIS A 308 8.52 -3.69 -8.28
N PHE A 309 9.41 -2.77 -7.86
CA PHE A 309 9.86 -2.67 -6.47
C PHE A 309 8.80 -1.95 -5.63
N GLY A 310 8.00 -2.73 -4.92
CA GLY A 310 7.03 -2.24 -3.94
C GLY A 310 7.56 -2.26 -2.50
N THR A 311 6.73 -1.78 -1.58
CA THR A 311 6.95 -1.81 -0.11
C THR A 311 7.26 -3.23 0.38
N GLU A 312 6.42 -4.20 0.03
CA GLU A 312 6.58 -5.62 0.37
C GLU A 312 7.89 -6.23 -0.18
N VAL A 313 8.30 -5.85 -1.39
CA VAL A 313 9.50 -6.40 -2.04
C VAL A 313 10.77 -5.97 -1.31
N LEU A 314 10.80 -4.73 -0.81
CA LEU A 314 11.98 -4.15 -0.18
C LEU A 314 12.02 -4.39 1.33
N PHE A 315 10.89 -4.26 2.01
CA PHE A 315 10.82 -4.28 3.48
C PHE A 315 10.21 -5.55 4.04
N GLY A 316 9.65 -6.40 3.17
CA GLY A 316 8.80 -7.51 3.57
C GLY A 316 7.50 -7.00 4.19
N ARG A 317 6.72 -7.94 4.70
CA ARG A 317 5.53 -7.65 5.50
C ARG A 317 5.34 -8.68 6.60
N GLU A 318 4.33 -8.46 7.42
CA GLU A 318 3.84 -9.45 8.35
C GLU A 318 2.83 -10.38 7.68
N ALA A 319 2.67 -11.57 8.25
CA ALA A 319 1.68 -12.52 7.80
C ALA A 319 0.29 -11.99 8.12
N LEU A 320 -0.57 -11.94 7.11
CA LEU A 320 -1.98 -11.60 7.30
C LEU A 320 -2.75 -12.84 7.77
N ASP A 321 -3.94 -12.61 8.33
CA ASP A 321 -4.85 -13.69 8.77
C ASP A 321 -5.01 -14.76 7.68
N GLY A 322 -4.81 -16.04 8.02
CA GLY A 322 -4.87 -17.15 7.05
C GLY A 322 -3.64 -17.44 6.20
N GLU A 323 -2.57 -16.63 6.24
CA GLU A 323 -1.30 -16.95 5.58
C GLU A 323 -0.36 -17.75 6.49
N ASP A 324 0.52 -18.58 5.89
CA ASP A 324 1.63 -19.15 6.65
C ASP A 324 2.75 -18.10 6.79
N PRO A 325 3.19 -17.76 8.01
CA PRO A 325 4.32 -16.84 8.21
C PRO A 325 5.62 -17.26 7.53
N GLN A 326 5.75 -18.52 7.12
CA GLN A 326 6.89 -19.06 6.39
C GLN A 326 6.85 -18.73 4.89
N ASP A 327 5.65 -18.48 4.33
CA ASP A 327 5.44 -18.19 2.91
C ASP A 327 5.43 -16.68 2.63
N VAL A 328 5.42 -15.85 3.68
CA VAL A 328 5.35 -14.39 3.56
C VAL A 328 6.73 -13.80 3.26
N PRO A 329 6.88 -12.99 2.20
CA PRO A 329 8.16 -12.39 1.83
C PRO A 329 8.76 -11.55 2.95
N ASP A 330 10.04 -11.78 3.26
CA ASP A 330 10.83 -10.97 4.20
C ASP A 330 11.54 -9.79 3.49
N GLY A 331 11.20 -9.51 2.23
CA GLY A 331 11.84 -8.51 1.38
C GLY A 331 13.28 -8.86 0.99
N TYR A 332 13.88 -8.12 0.05
CA TYR A 332 15.30 -8.27 -0.29
C TYR A 332 16.22 -7.65 0.78
N ASP A 333 17.45 -8.15 0.90
CA ASP A 333 18.46 -7.62 1.84
C ASP A 333 19.13 -6.36 1.27
N MET A 334 18.30 -5.34 1.03
CA MET A 334 18.70 -4.08 0.42
C MET A 334 18.75 -2.92 1.40
N ILE A 335 18.34 -3.13 2.66
CA ILE A 335 18.27 -2.09 3.68
C ILE A 335 19.50 -2.17 4.59
N ARG A 336 20.17 -1.04 4.79
CA ARG A 336 21.32 -0.90 5.69
C ARG A 336 20.92 0.01 6.85
N THR A 337 21.31 -0.37 8.06
CA THR A 337 20.96 0.39 9.27
C THR A 337 21.89 1.59 9.39
N VAL A 338 21.32 2.78 9.57
CA VAL A 338 22.04 3.95 10.08
C VAL A 338 21.94 3.91 11.61
N PRO A 339 23.07 3.80 12.34
CA PRO A 339 23.07 3.82 13.80
C PRO A 339 22.47 5.12 14.34
N GLU A 340 21.75 5.06 15.45
CA GLU A 340 21.07 6.23 16.04
C GLU A 340 22.08 7.30 16.49
N GLU A 341 23.30 6.90 16.87
CA GLU A 341 24.41 7.80 17.19
C GLU A 341 24.95 8.58 15.99
N GLU A 342 24.77 8.08 14.76
CA GLU A 342 25.17 8.80 13.54
C GLU A 342 24.09 9.78 13.05
N VAL A 343 22.83 9.61 13.48
CA VAL A 343 21.72 10.47 13.01
C VAL A 343 21.94 11.96 13.32
N PRO A 344 22.41 12.37 14.53
CA PRO A 344 22.71 13.77 14.83
C PRO A 344 23.81 14.36 13.93
N LEU A 345 24.73 13.55 13.42
CA LEU A 345 25.85 13.99 12.57
C LEU A 345 25.40 14.42 11.17
N VAL A 346 24.23 13.98 10.74
CA VAL A 346 23.67 14.26 9.40
C VAL A 346 22.34 15.00 9.46
N ARG A 347 21.79 15.21 10.67
CA ARG A 347 20.51 15.87 10.91
C ARG A 347 20.54 16.67 12.22
N PRO A 348 20.45 18.01 12.17
CA PRO A 348 20.47 18.83 13.39
C PRO A 348 19.20 18.64 14.21
N ALA A 349 19.33 18.86 15.52
CA ALA A 349 18.16 18.99 16.40
C ALA A 349 17.40 20.29 16.11
N ARG A 350 16.17 20.37 16.63
CA ARG A 350 15.30 21.53 16.41
C ARG A 350 15.88 22.77 17.09
N GLY A 351 16.34 23.74 16.30
CA GLY A 351 16.94 24.99 16.80
C GLY A 351 18.44 25.12 16.58
N GLU A 352 19.11 24.07 16.10
CA GLU A 352 20.57 24.01 15.89
C GLU A 352 20.93 24.08 14.39
N ILE A 353 20.11 24.76 13.59
CA ILE A 353 20.22 24.72 12.12
C ILE A 353 21.30 25.67 11.59
N GLU A 354 21.53 26.81 12.26
CA GLU A 354 22.32 27.91 11.70
C GLU A 354 23.79 27.56 11.43
N ASP A 355 24.42 26.76 12.32
CA ASP A 355 25.84 26.39 12.25
C ASP A 355 26.06 24.90 11.96
N PHE A 356 25.01 24.19 11.53
CA PHE A 356 25.10 22.75 11.30
C PHE A 356 25.93 22.45 10.04
N VAL A 357 26.93 21.57 10.19
CA VAL A 357 27.69 20.98 9.08
C VAL A 357 27.65 19.47 9.23
N PRO A 358 27.19 18.73 8.22
CA PRO A 358 27.09 17.28 8.30
C PRO A 358 28.47 16.62 8.25
N GLU A 359 28.64 15.57 9.03
CA GLU A 359 29.84 14.74 9.00
C GLU A 359 29.62 13.52 8.09
N ILE A 360 30.63 13.17 7.30
CA ILE A 360 30.61 11.96 6.47
C ILE A 360 30.98 10.75 7.36
N SER A 361 30.05 10.38 8.25
CA SER A 361 30.19 9.25 9.18
C SER A 361 30.07 7.89 8.47
N GLY A 362 30.34 6.79 9.18
CA GLY A 362 30.47 5.43 8.62
C GLY A 362 29.34 5.02 7.67
N ALA A 363 28.08 5.22 8.07
CA ALA A 363 26.93 4.87 7.23
C ALA A 363 26.81 5.75 5.99
N LEU A 364 27.05 7.07 6.10
CA LEU A 364 26.99 7.98 4.95
C LEU A 364 28.16 7.73 3.98
N ARG A 365 29.36 7.50 4.53
CA ARG A 365 30.57 7.17 3.77
C ARG A 365 30.38 5.91 2.93
N THR A 366 29.93 4.82 3.56
CA THR A 366 29.66 3.55 2.86
C THR A 366 28.57 3.68 1.80
N ALA A 367 27.51 4.45 2.07
CA ALA A 367 26.47 4.72 1.08
C ALA A 367 27.01 5.44 -0.17
N VAL A 368 27.85 6.47 0.00
CA VAL A 368 28.43 7.21 -1.13
C VAL A 368 29.44 6.36 -1.91
N LEU A 369 30.32 5.61 -1.23
CA LEU A 369 31.24 4.70 -1.91
C LEU A 369 30.49 3.62 -2.70
N TYR A 370 29.46 3.03 -2.10
CA TYR A 370 28.63 2.03 -2.77
C TYR A 370 27.92 2.61 -3.99
N PHE A 371 27.45 3.87 -3.94
CA PHE A 371 26.86 4.54 -5.09
C PHE A 371 27.82 4.64 -6.28
N TRP A 372 29.09 4.97 -6.04
CA TRP A 372 30.09 5.01 -7.11
C TRP A 372 30.39 3.61 -7.67
N LEU A 373 30.47 2.59 -6.82
CA LEU A 373 30.62 1.19 -7.25
C LEU A 373 29.45 0.71 -8.11
N VAL A 374 28.21 0.97 -7.67
CA VAL A 374 27.00 0.63 -8.43
C VAL A 374 26.98 1.34 -9.77
N THR A 375 27.36 2.62 -9.81
CA THR A 375 27.40 3.37 -11.06
C THR A 375 28.47 2.81 -12.01
N ALA A 376 29.63 2.40 -11.51
CA ALA A 376 30.64 1.71 -12.30
C ALA A 376 30.12 0.37 -12.83
N ALA A 377 29.42 -0.42 -12.00
CA ALA A 377 28.85 -1.70 -12.40
C ALA A 377 27.80 -1.54 -13.50
N ARG A 378 26.95 -0.52 -13.39
CA ARG A 378 25.96 -0.17 -14.42
C ARG A 378 26.62 0.24 -15.74
N ARG A 379 27.72 1.01 -15.69
CA ARG A 379 28.53 1.33 -16.89
C ARG A 379 29.15 0.08 -17.53
N VAL A 380 29.55 -0.91 -16.73
CA VAL A 380 30.07 -2.20 -17.22
C VAL A 380 28.96 -3.01 -17.89
N ARG A 381 27.77 -3.09 -17.30
CA ARG A 381 26.62 -3.80 -17.88
C ARG A 381 26.15 -3.16 -19.19
N GLY A 382 26.12 -1.82 -19.25
CA GLY A 382 25.68 -1.09 -20.44
C GLY A 382 24.19 -1.27 -20.77
N THR A 383 23.39 -1.75 -19.81
CA THR A 383 21.95 -1.99 -19.92
C THR A 383 21.16 -0.97 -19.08
N GLY A 384 19.87 -0.81 -19.40
CA GLY A 384 18.97 0.08 -18.65
C GLY A 384 19.11 1.57 -19.01
N VAL A 385 18.57 2.43 -18.14
CA VAL A 385 18.67 3.89 -18.29
C VAL A 385 20.11 4.37 -18.02
N PRO A 386 20.62 5.36 -18.78
CA PRO A 386 22.02 5.80 -18.66
C PRO A 386 22.27 6.68 -17.43
N HIS A 387 21.22 7.15 -16.75
CA HIS A 387 21.33 8.00 -15.56
C HIS A 387 21.63 7.16 -14.31
N SER A 388 22.40 7.71 -13.36
CA SER A 388 22.66 7.14 -12.04
C SER A 388 22.55 8.22 -10.97
N THR A 389 21.59 8.04 -10.06
CA THR A 389 21.30 9.03 -9.04
C THR A 389 21.37 8.41 -7.64
N MET A 390 21.89 9.17 -6.68
CA MET A 390 21.78 8.91 -5.25
C MET A 390 20.90 9.97 -4.62
N LEU A 391 20.05 9.59 -3.66
CA LEU A 391 19.24 10.52 -2.87
C LEU A 391 19.75 10.59 -1.43
N ILE A 392 20.12 11.78 -0.96
CA ILE A 392 20.36 12.06 0.46
C ILE A 392 19.21 12.90 0.99
N HIS A 393 18.46 12.34 1.94
CA HIS A 393 17.28 12.98 2.50
C HIS A 393 17.29 12.90 4.03
N THR A 394 17.73 14.00 4.65
CA THR A 394 17.92 14.09 6.10
C THR A 394 16.99 15.10 6.78
N SER A 395 16.69 16.23 6.11
CA SER A 395 15.89 17.33 6.65
C SER A 395 14.93 17.94 5.61
N VAL A 396 14.00 18.79 6.07
CA VAL A 396 13.18 19.67 5.22
C VAL A 396 13.81 21.05 5.01
N SER A 397 14.81 21.40 5.81
CA SER A 397 15.44 22.73 5.80
C SER A 397 16.41 22.86 4.62
N THR A 398 16.21 23.90 3.82
CA THR A 398 17.12 24.26 2.72
C THR A 398 18.54 24.54 3.21
N GLN A 399 18.69 25.19 4.37
CA GLN A 399 20.00 25.48 4.96
C GLN A 399 20.76 24.20 5.30
N VAL A 400 20.05 23.18 5.80
CA VAL A 400 20.65 21.86 6.04
C VAL A 400 21.07 21.23 4.72
N HIS A 401 20.28 21.31 3.65
CA HIS A 401 20.69 20.76 2.35
C HIS A 401 21.96 21.44 1.81
N GLU A 402 22.03 22.77 1.90
CA GLU A 402 23.18 23.56 1.46
C GLU A 402 24.45 23.19 2.24
N SER A 403 24.34 22.86 3.53
CA SER A 403 25.47 22.44 4.36
C SER A 403 26.16 21.13 3.89
N PHE A 404 25.49 20.28 3.10
CA PHE A 404 26.08 19.04 2.57
C PHE A 404 27.04 19.25 1.41
N GLU A 405 26.99 20.39 0.71
CA GLU A 405 27.75 20.59 -0.53
C GLU A 405 29.26 20.47 -0.30
N TRP A 406 29.80 21.21 0.68
CA TRP A 406 31.24 21.22 0.96
C TRP A 406 31.76 19.86 1.47
N PRO A 407 31.15 19.20 2.48
CA PRO A 407 31.60 17.89 2.95
C PRO A 407 31.59 16.82 1.84
N LEU A 408 30.57 16.80 1.00
CA LEU A 408 30.46 15.82 -0.10
C LEU A 408 31.47 16.11 -1.22
N GLU A 409 31.67 17.36 -1.61
CA GLU A 409 32.66 17.72 -2.65
C GLU A 409 34.09 17.42 -2.18
N ARG A 410 34.39 17.68 -0.91
CA ARG A 410 35.65 17.30 -0.31
C ARG A 410 35.85 15.78 -0.35
N PHE A 411 34.85 15.02 0.09
CA PHE A 411 34.92 13.56 0.08
C PHE A 411 35.10 12.99 -1.34
N ARG A 412 34.41 13.57 -2.33
CA ARG A 412 34.57 13.21 -3.75
C ARG A 412 35.99 13.48 -4.25
N THR A 413 36.53 14.67 -3.97
CA THR A 413 37.87 15.07 -4.39
C THR A 413 38.96 14.20 -3.75
N ASP A 414 38.86 13.96 -2.45
CA ASP A 414 39.80 13.11 -1.71
C ASP A 414 39.75 11.66 -2.24
N THR A 415 38.55 11.15 -2.54
CA THR A 415 38.38 9.80 -3.13
C THR A 415 38.99 9.73 -4.54
N ALA A 416 38.78 10.74 -5.39
CA ALA A 416 39.36 10.78 -6.73
C ALA A 416 40.90 10.75 -6.68
N ALA A 417 41.51 11.58 -5.83
CA ALA A 417 42.96 11.61 -5.63
C ALA A 417 43.52 10.27 -5.12
N ASN A 418 42.82 9.61 -4.19
CA ASN A 418 43.22 8.31 -3.67
C ASN A 418 43.08 7.19 -4.72
N LEU A 419 42.08 7.25 -5.60
CA LEU A 419 41.94 6.32 -6.73
C LEU A 419 43.06 6.52 -7.76
N GLU A 420 43.42 7.76 -8.08
CA GLU A 420 44.56 8.07 -8.96
C GLU A 420 45.88 7.58 -8.38
N ALA A 421 46.06 7.71 -7.06
CA ALA A 421 47.23 7.22 -6.33
C ALA A 421 47.25 5.69 -6.15
N ALA A 422 46.19 4.98 -6.56
CA ALA A 422 45.97 3.56 -6.29
C ALA A 422 46.14 3.22 -4.80
N ASP A 423 45.58 4.05 -3.93
CA ASP A 423 45.65 3.88 -2.48
C ASP A 423 45.10 2.51 -2.06
N LYS A 424 45.95 1.72 -1.39
CA LYS A 424 45.65 0.32 -1.11
C LYS A 424 44.50 0.17 -0.10
N GLU A 425 44.45 1.03 0.91
CA GLU A 425 43.42 0.95 1.96
C GLU A 425 42.03 1.22 1.37
N LEU A 426 41.90 2.26 0.55
CA LEU A 426 40.65 2.54 -0.17
C LEU A 426 40.25 1.40 -1.12
N LEU A 427 41.20 0.84 -1.88
CA LEU A 427 40.90 -0.24 -2.82
C LEU A 427 40.45 -1.53 -2.12
N ASP A 428 41.10 -1.89 -1.02
CA ASP A 428 40.72 -3.06 -0.21
C ASP A 428 39.33 -2.84 0.42
N GLU A 429 39.03 -1.64 0.90
CA GLU A 429 37.71 -1.28 1.42
C GLU A 429 36.62 -1.37 0.34
N LEU A 430 36.84 -0.79 -0.83
CA LEU A 430 35.90 -0.82 -1.95
C LEU A 430 35.62 -2.26 -2.42
N ARG A 431 36.66 -3.11 -2.45
CA ARG A 431 36.53 -4.53 -2.79
C ARG A 431 35.66 -5.25 -1.76
N GLN A 432 35.99 -5.09 -0.47
CA GLN A 432 35.23 -5.73 0.62
C GLN A 432 33.77 -5.30 0.62
N LEU A 433 33.51 -4.00 0.44
CA LEU A 433 32.16 -3.45 0.35
C LEU A 433 31.40 -4.07 -0.83
N TRP A 434 31.99 -4.11 -2.02
CA TRP A 434 31.35 -4.67 -3.21
C TRP A 434 31.03 -6.17 -3.07
N GLU A 435 32.00 -6.96 -2.63
CA GLU A 435 31.85 -8.42 -2.50
C GLU A 435 30.84 -8.79 -1.41
N THR A 436 30.86 -8.08 -0.27
CA THR A 436 29.89 -8.28 0.82
C THR A 436 28.48 -7.96 0.36
N GLU A 437 28.29 -6.86 -0.37
CA GLU A 437 26.98 -6.42 -0.82
C GLU A 437 26.38 -7.31 -1.93
N LEU A 438 27.21 -7.81 -2.85
CA LEU A 438 26.77 -8.78 -3.87
C LEU A 438 26.45 -10.15 -3.28
N ALA A 439 27.13 -10.55 -2.20
CA ALA A 439 26.82 -11.81 -1.52
C ALA A 439 25.46 -11.76 -0.81
N ARG A 440 25.06 -10.59 -0.29
CA ARG A 440 23.76 -10.37 0.37
C ARG A 440 22.58 -10.37 -0.62
N VAL A 441 22.78 -9.82 -1.82
CA VAL A 441 21.76 -9.80 -2.90
C VAL A 441 22.43 -10.23 -4.23
N PRO A 442 22.47 -11.54 -4.51
CA PRO A 442 23.10 -12.05 -5.73
C PRO A 442 22.23 -11.70 -6.95
N GLY A 443 22.81 -10.99 -7.93
CA GLY A 443 22.08 -10.57 -9.13
C GLY A 443 21.64 -11.71 -10.05
N ASN A 444 22.23 -12.90 -9.92
CA ASN A 444 21.87 -14.08 -10.70
C ASN A 444 20.69 -14.88 -10.12
N GLU A 445 20.09 -14.44 -9.01
CA GLU A 445 18.85 -15.04 -8.50
C GLU A 445 17.72 -14.93 -9.55
N PRO A 446 16.80 -15.90 -9.61
CA PRO A 446 15.73 -15.95 -10.63
C PRO A 446 14.88 -14.67 -10.71
N ASP A 447 14.74 -13.96 -9.60
CA ASP A 447 13.92 -12.75 -9.51
C ASP A 447 14.58 -11.53 -10.17
N PHE A 448 15.90 -11.54 -10.38
CA PHE A 448 16.65 -10.45 -11.02
C PHE A 448 17.13 -10.84 -12.42
N GLY A 449 17.75 -12.02 -12.57
CA GLY A 449 18.31 -12.47 -13.85
C GLY A 449 19.46 -11.62 -14.39
N GLU A 450 20.17 -10.90 -13.51
CA GLU A 450 21.25 -9.97 -13.87
C GLU A 450 22.62 -10.66 -13.87
N ILE A 451 23.55 -10.14 -14.66
CA ILE A 451 24.92 -10.66 -14.73
C ILE A 451 25.74 -10.07 -13.56
N PRO A 452 26.31 -10.91 -12.67
CA PRO A 452 27.21 -10.44 -11.61
C PRO A 452 28.45 -9.79 -12.20
N VAL A 453 28.87 -8.65 -11.64
CA VAL A 453 30.01 -7.88 -12.13
C VAL A 453 31.18 -8.03 -11.13
N PRO A 454 32.32 -8.64 -11.51
CA PRO A 454 33.48 -8.76 -10.63
C PRO A 454 34.10 -7.40 -10.31
N PHE A 455 34.62 -7.23 -9.09
CA PHE A 455 35.21 -5.95 -8.65
C PHE A 455 36.29 -5.42 -9.60
N ASP A 456 37.18 -6.29 -10.08
CA ASP A 456 38.31 -5.89 -10.93
C ASP A 456 37.86 -5.26 -12.27
N THR A 457 36.62 -5.52 -12.71
CA THR A 457 36.04 -4.90 -13.92
C THR A 457 35.48 -3.50 -13.67
N LEU A 458 35.21 -3.15 -12.40
CA LEU A 458 34.73 -1.83 -11.98
C LEU A 458 35.86 -0.80 -11.94
N LEU A 459 37.04 -1.23 -11.51
CA LEU A 459 38.18 -0.36 -11.25
C LEU A 459 38.54 0.56 -12.43
N PRO A 460 38.58 0.09 -13.70
CA PRO A 460 38.87 0.96 -14.85
C PRO A 460 37.78 1.98 -15.19
N ARG A 461 36.61 1.93 -14.52
CA ARG A 461 35.50 2.88 -14.70
C ARG A 461 35.32 3.79 -13.50
N LEU A 462 35.83 3.42 -12.33
CA LEU A 462 35.51 4.07 -11.07
C LEU A 462 36.02 5.52 -10.99
N ALA A 463 37.26 5.80 -11.41
CA ALA A 463 37.80 7.16 -11.43
C ALA A 463 36.90 8.12 -12.24
N GLY A 464 36.57 7.74 -13.48
CA GLY A 464 35.66 8.53 -14.32
C GLY A 464 34.24 8.66 -13.76
N VAL A 465 33.76 7.68 -12.97
CA VAL A 465 32.46 7.81 -12.27
C VAL A 465 32.52 8.88 -11.18
N VAL A 466 33.59 8.90 -10.38
CA VAL A 466 33.77 9.89 -9.30
C VAL A 466 33.95 11.29 -9.88
N ASP A 467 34.67 11.42 -11.00
CA ASP A 467 34.85 12.69 -11.71
C ASP A 467 33.55 13.22 -12.31
N ASP A 468 32.75 12.34 -12.94
CA ASP A 468 31.47 12.70 -13.55
C ASP A 468 30.37 13.00 -12.51
N CYS A 469 30.55 12.54 -11.27
CA CYS A 469 29.55 12.66 -10.21
C CYS A 469 29.37 14.11 -9.76
N ARG A 470 28.15 14.64 -9.91
CA ARG A 470 27.78 16.00 -9.50
C ARG A 470 26.97 15.99 -8.21
N ILE A 471 27.27 16.90 -7.28
CA ILE A 471 26.43 17.13 -6.11
C ILE A 471 25.38 18.19 -6.47
N VAL A 472 24.10 17.82 -6.36
CA VAL A 472 22.97 18.67 -6.77
C VAL A 472 22.08 18.96 -5.57
N LEU A 473 21.94 20.25 -5.27
CA LEU A 473 21.03 20.73 -4.23
C LEU A 473 19.67 21.09 -4.85
N ASP A 474 18.67 20.25 -4.62
CA ASP A 474 17.32 20.50 -5.13
C ASP A 474 16.40 21.02 -4.02
N ASN A 475 16.35 22.35 -3.94
CA ASN A 475 15.52 23.09 -3.01
C ASN A 475 14.56 24.01 -3.78
N SER A 476 13.49 24.48 -3.13
CA SER A 476 12.47 25.32 -3.79
C SER A 476 13.02 26.64 -4.38
N LYS A 477 14.26 27.03 -4.06
CA LYS A 477 14.94 28.24 -4.53
C LYS A 477 16.03 27.95 -5.59
N SER A 478 16.43 26.70 -5.83
CA SER A 478 17.60 26.40 -6.66
C SER A 478 17.29 26.52 -8.15
N VAL A 479 18.23 27.16 -8.87
CA VAL A 479 18.19 27.34 -10.33
C VAL A 479 18.74 26.10 -11.05
N LYS A 480 19.65 25.34 -10.40
CA LYS A 480 20.22 24.09 -10.91
C LYS A 480 19.33 22.91 -10.50
N ARG A 481 18.51 22.42 -11.42
CA ARG A 481 17.74 21.18 -11.25
C ARG A 481 18.40 20.02 -11.99
N LEU A 482 18.08 18.80 -11.58
CA LEU A 482 18.39 17.61 -12.37
C LEU A 482 17.71 17.72 -13.72
N ASP A 483 18.53 17.65 -14.77
CA ASP A 483 18.10 17.65 -16.16
C ASP A 483 18.56 16.33 -16.79
N TYR A 484 17.59 15.50 -17.15
CA TYR A 484 17.81 14.19 -17.76
C TYR A 484 17.70 14.25 -19.28
N GLU A 485 17.33 15.40 -19.87
CA GLU A 485 17.13 15.55 -21.32
C GLU A 485 18.43 15.80 -22.07
N THR A 486 19.46 16.33 -21.39
CA THR A 486 20.72 16.77 -22.02
C THR A 486 21.84 15.71 -22.01
N GLY A 487 21.54 14.47 -21.60
CA GLY A 487 22.45 13.32 -21.67
C GLY A 487 22.55 12.54 -20.34
N PRO A 488 23.45 11.54 -20.25
CA PRO A 488 23.63 10.74 -19.03
C PRO A 488 23.98 11.60 -17.82
N VAL A 489 23.36 11.33 -16.67
CA VAL A 489 23.56 12.09 -15.43
C VAL A 489 24.11 11.15 -14.37
N VAL A 490 25.21 11.53 -13.72
CA VAL A 490 25.68 10.91 -12.47
C VAL A 490 25.59 11.95 -11.37
N ALA A 491 24.69 11.77 -10.41
CA ALA A 491 24.45 12.80 -9.41
C ALA A 491 24.10 12.28 -8.01
N ILE A 492 24.59 12.98 -6.99
CA ILE A 492 24.12 12.88 -5.60
C ILE A 492 23.17 14.06 -5.36
N ALA A 493 21.88 13.75 -5.27
CA ALA A 493 20.83 14.73 -5.02
C ALA A 493 20.60 14.87 -3.50
N VAL A 494 20.80 16.09 -2.98
CA VAL A 494 20.51 16.43 -1.58
C VAL A 494 19.29 17.35 -1.54
N GLY A 495 18.27 16.98 -0.76
CA GLY A 495 17.09 17.83 -0.68
C GLY A 495 15.97 17.33 0.21
N GLY A 496 14.87 18.11 0.19
CA GLY A 496 13.74 17.98 1.10
C GLY A 496 12.43 17.72 0.37
N ASN A 497 11.41 18.53 0.65
CA ASN A 497 10.06 18.31 0.13
C ASN A 497 9.94 18.38 -1.40
N THR A 498 10.83 19.10 -2.08
CA THR A 498 10.86 19.19 -3.56
C THR A 498 11.28 17.86 -4.19
N LEU A 499 12.27 17.18 -3.62
CA LEU A 499 12.67 15.82 -4.03
C LEU A 499 11.64 14.77 -3.58
N SER A 500 10.95 15.02 -2.46
CA SER A 500 9.90 14.14 -1.96
C SER A 500 8.54 14.30 -2.67
N ARG A 501 8.30 15.35 -3.48
CA ARG A 501 7.06 15.54 -4.26
C ARG A 501 7.30 16.19 -5.62
N GLY A 502 7.11 15.44 -6.70
CA GLY A 502 6.96 16.00 -8.06
C GLY A 502 8.22 16.03 -8.95
N LEU A 503 9.29 15.31 -8.58
CA LEU A 503 10.42 15.03 -9.46
C LEU A 503 10.70 13.51 -9.49
N THR A 504 10.82 12.94 -10.68
CA THR A 504 11.27 11.55 -10.87
C THR A 504 12.79 11.53 -10.86
N LEU A 505 13.40 10.78 -9.93
CA LEU A 505 14.85 10.55 -9.91
C LEU A 505 15.18 9.36 -10.82
N GLU A 506 15.56 9.64 -12.05
CA GLU A 506 15.92 8.58 -12.99
C GLU A 506 17.24 7.91 -12.58
N GLY A 507 17.27 6.58 -12.68
CA GLY A 507 18.45 5.81 -12.31
C GLY A 507 18.78 5.79 -10.83
N LEU A 508 17.79 5.99 -9.94
CA LEU A 508 18.01 5.97 -8.50
C LEU A 508 18.54 4.61 -8.01
N ALA A 509 19.79 4.60 -7.60
CA ALA A 509 20.53 3.41 -7.17
C ALA A 509 20.74 3.37 -5.64
N VAL A 510 21.06 4.50 -5.01
CA VAL A 510 21.32 4.55 -3.57
C VAL A 510 20.44 5.61 -2.91
N SER A 511 19.86 5.28 -1.76
CA SER A 511 19.09 6.22 -0.94
C SER A 511 19.61 6.24 0.49
N TYR A 512 19.93 7.41 1.01
CA TYR A 512 20.27 7.65 2.41
C TYR A 512 19.15 8.48 3.06
N PHE A 513 18.41 7.88 3.98
CA PHE A 513 17.11 8.37 4.43
C PHE A 513 16.95 8.27 5.95
N VAL A 514 17.12 9.40 6.63
CA VAL A 514 17.01 9.52 8.11
C VAL A 514 16.06 10.64 8.55
N ARG A 515 15.17 11.05 7.65
CA ARG A 515 14.21 12.12 7.90
C ARG A 515 13.04 11.62 8.76
N ASN A 516 12.65 12.42 9.74
CA ASN A 516 11.45 12.15 10.52
C ASN A 516 10.16 12.35 9.70
N ALA A 517 9.17 11.47 9.87
CA ALA A 517 7.87 11.54 9.23
C ALA A 517 6.76 11.20 10.24
N SER A 518 5.61 11.86 10.12
CA SER A 518 4.51 11.76 11.10
C SER A 518 3.25 11.03 10.61
N THR A 519 3.25 10.57 9.36
CA THR A 519 2.08 9.95 8.70
C THR A 519 2.50 8.91 7.66
N TYR A 520 1.68 7.87 7.43
CA TYR A 520 1.93 6.86 6.38
C TYR A 520 2.03 7.47 4.98
N ASP A 521 1.09 8.35 4.60
CA ASP A 521 1.09 9.03 3.30
C ASP A 521 2.44 9.71 3.02
N SER A 522 2.95 10.45 4.01
CA SER A 522 4.23 11.15 3.89
C SER A 522 5.39 10.16 3.71
N LEU A 523 5.43 9.06 4.46
CA LEU A 523 6.49 8.04 4.33
C LEU A 523 6.50 7.41 2.94
N LEU A 524 5.35 6.99 2.43
CA LEU A 524 5.24 6.37 1.10
C LEU A 524 5.55 7.35 -0.03
N GLN A 525 5.11 8.60 0.09
CA GLN A 525 5.44 9.64 -0.89
C GLN A 525 6.93 9.99 -0.90
N MET A 526 7.61 9.88 0.24
CA MET A 526 9.04 10.14 0.38
C MET A 526 9.91 8.99 -0.15
N GLY A 527 9.41 7.76 -0.18
CA GLY A 527 10.11 6.60 -0.72
C GLY A 527 10.25 6.67 -2.25
N ARG A 528 11.39 7.16 -2.74
CA ARG A 528 11.70 7.23 -4.19
C ARG A 528 12.31 5.96 -4.77
N TRP A 529 12.69 5.04 -3.90
CA TRP A 529 13.29 3.76 -4.27
C TRP A 529 12.28 2.73 -4.80
N PHE A 530 10.99 3.04 -4.80
CA PHE A 530 9.97 2.19 -5.44
C PHE A 530 10.07 2.28 -6.98
N GLY A 531 9.35 1.41 -7.70
CA GLY A 531 9.30 1.41 -9.17
C GLY A 531 10.22 0.40 -9.85
N PHE A 532 10.37 0.52 -11.17
CA PHE A 532 11.15 -0.42 -11.99
C PHE A 532 12.66 -0.10 -11.96
N ARG A 533 13.50 -1.12 -12.17
CA ARG A 533 14.97 -1.04 -12.07
C ARG A 533 15.66 -1.85 -13.17
N ASP A 534 15.25 -1.61 -14.41
CA ASP A 534 15.65 -2.40 -15.58
C ASP A 534 17.18 -2.38 -15.79
N GLY A 535 17.81 -3.55 -15.77
CA GLY A 535 19.26 -3.73 -15.97
C GLY A 535 20.10 -3.55 -14.70
N TYR A 536 19.48 -3.23 -13.55
CA TYR A 536 20.20 -3.02 -12.29
C TYR A 536 19.38 -3.35 -11.05
N ALA A 537 18.37 -4.21 -11.15
CA ALA A 537 17.41 -4.48 -10.06
C ALA A 537 18.05 -5.05 -8.77
N ASP A 538 19.20 -5.70 -8.88
CA ASP A 538 19.97 -6.29 -7.78
C ASP A 538 20.83 -5.28 -7.00
N LEU A 539 21.12 -4.13 -7.60
CA LEU A 539 22.08 -3.13 -7.08
C LEU A 539 21.51 -2.09 -6.09
N PRO A 540 20.20 -1.74 -6.08
CA PRO A 540 19.69 -0.73 -5.19
C PRO A 540 19.94 -1.03 -3.71
N ARG A 541 20.34 0.00 -2.95
CA ARG A 541 20.50 -0.07 -1.49
C ARG A 541 19.96 1.17 -0.81
N ILE A 542 19.41 0.98 0.39
CA ILE A 542 18.77 2.04 1.16
C ILE A 542 19.34 2.05 2.58
N TRP A 543 19.97 3.15 2.98
CA TRP A 543 20.41 3.41 4.35
C TRP A 543 19.31 4.16 5.09
N MET A 544 18.84 3.62 6.21
CA MET A 544 17.86 4.26 7.09
C MET A 544 17.96 3.72 8.52
N THR A 545 17.31 4.38 9.47
CA THR A 545 17.25 3.86 10.86
C THR A 545 16.35 2.62 10.95
N ASP A 546 16.56 1.79 11.97
CA ASP A 546 15.72 0.60 12.20
C ASP A 546 14.25 0.96 12.43
N ALA A 547 13.98 2.07 13.13
CA ALA A 547 12.62 2.57 13.32
C ALA A 547 11.90 2.85 11.98
N MET A 548 12.60 3.44 11.01
CA MET A 548 12.03 3.73 9.70
C MET A 548 11.81 2.47 8.88
N ARG A 549 12.72 1.49 8.98
CA ARG A 549 12.56 0.17 8.37
C ARG A 549 11.31 -0.53 8.90
N ASP A 550 11.12 -0.53 10.22
CA ASP A 550 9.95 -1.11 10.88
C ASP A 550 8.66 -0.41 10.43
N TRP A 551 8.68 0.91 10.31
CA TRP A 551 7.54 1.67 9.78
C TRP A 551 7.19 1.31 8.34
N PHE A 552 8.17 1.17 7.43
CA PHE A 552 7.89 0.74 6.06
C PHE A 552 7.37 -0.70 5.99
N ARG A 553 7.88 -1.60 6.84
CA ARG A 553 7.36 -2.98 6.96
C ARG A 553 5.92 -3.02 7.46
N HIS A 554 5.61 -2.19 8.45
CA HIS A 554 4.25 -2.06 8.96
C HIS A 554 3.31 -1.51 7.87
N ILE A 555 3.73 -0.49 7.13
CA ILE A 555 2.95 0.07 6.01
C ILE A 555 2.75 -0.97 4.90
N ALA A 556 3.75 -1.79 4.57
CA ALA A 556 3.61 -2.88 3.61
C ALA A 556 2.53 -3.89 4.04
N THR A 557 2.45 -4.16 5.35
CA THR A 557 1.43 -5.02 5.94
C THR A 557 0.04 -4.41 5.79
N VAL A 558 -0.12 -3.13 6.15
CA VAL A 558 -1.39 -2.39 6.02
C VAL A 558 -1.84 -2.29 4.56
N GLU A 559 -0.91 -2.04 3.63
CA GLU A 559 -1.22 -2.00 2.19
C GLU A 559 -1.73 -3.36 1.70
N SER A 560 -1.08 -4.46 2.12
CA SER A 560 -1.48 -5.81 1.75
C SER A 560 -2.83 -6.21 2.36
N GLU A 561 -3.07 -5.87 3.63
CA GLU A 561 -4.36 -6.10 4.32
C GLU A 561 -5.50 -5.37 3.62
N MET A 562 -5.31 -4.08 3.31
CA MET A 562 -6.30 -3.27 2.63
C MET A 562 -6.64 -3.81 1.23
N ARG A 563 -5.63 -4.24 0.45
CA ARG A 563 -5.87 -4.87 -0.86
C ARG A 563 -6.61 -6.19 -0.73
N ARG A 564 -6.24 -7.00 0.25
CA ARG A 564 -6.92 -8.27 0.53
C ARG A 564 -8.37 -8.05 0.94
N ASP A 565 -8.64 -7.06 1.77
CA ASP A 565 -10.00 -6.68 2.13
C ASP A 565 -10.80 -6.34 0.87
N VAL A 566 -10.29 -5.46 0.01
CA VAL A 566 -10.92 -5.14 -1.29
C VAL A 566 -11.20 -6.42 -2.09
N ASP A 567 -10.24 -7.34 -2.18
CA ASP A 567 -10.39 -8.59 -2.94
C ASP A 567 -11.39 -9.58 -2.29
N VAL A 568 -11.48 -9.64 -0.96
CA VAL A 568 -12.46 -10.47 -0.24
C VAL A 568 -13.88 -9.96 -0.45
N TYR A 569 -14.08 -8.65 -0.38
CA TYR A 569 -15.41 -8.07 -0.56
C TYR A 569 -15.91 -8.13 -2.01
N MET A 570 -15.03 -8.34 -2.99
CA MET A 570 -15.42 -8.72 -4.35
C MET A 570 -16.15 -10.07 -4.42
N ILE A 571 -15.89 -10.98 -3.47
CA ILE A 571 -16.50 -12.32 -3.45
C ILE A 571 -17.85 -12.29 -2.73
N GLU A 572 -18.05 -11.33 -1.82
CA GLU A 572 -19.24 -11.23 -0.96
C GLU A 572 -20.33 -10.28 -1.50
N ASP A 573 -20.22 -9.82 -2.76
CA ASP A 573 -21.16 -8.91 -3.46
C ASP A 573 -21.48 -7.61 -2.68
N LYS A 574 -20.46 -7.05 -1.99
CA LYS A 574 -20.62 -5.81 -1.21
C LYS A 574 -20.28 -4.57 -2.03
N THR A 575 -20.93 -3.46 -1.70
CA THR A 575 -20.76 -2.15 -2.34
C THR A 575 -19.74 -1.29 -1.62
N PRO A 576 -19.15 -0.25 -2.25
CA PRO A 576 -18.24 0.68 -1.56
C PRO A 576 -18.86 1.38 -0.34
N THR A 577 -20.18 1.57 -0.31
CA THR A 577 -20.90 2.21 0.80
C THR A 577 -21.20 1.27 1.97
N THR A 578 -21.20 -0.04 1.74
CA THR A 578 -21.30 -1.09 2.79
C THR A 578 -19.92 -1.62 3.21
N PHE A 579 -18.88 -1.15 2.53
CA PHE A 579 -17.48 -1.50 2.72
C PHE A 579 -16.79 -0.52 3.69
N ALA A 580 -16.64 -0.92 4.96
CA ALA A 580 -15.76 -0.23 5.90
C ALA A 580 -14.36 -0.86 5.87
N VAL A 581 -13.38 -0.19 5.23
CA VAL A 581 -11.97 -0.59 5.37
C VAL A 581 -11.55 -0.44 6.82
N ARG A 582 -11.14 -1.53 7.44
CA ARG A 582 -10.58 -1.53 8.79
C ARG A 582 -9.08 -1.34 8.69
N MET A 583 -8.58 -0.18 9.15
CA MET A 583 -7.15 0.13 9.06
C MET A 583 -6.47 0.07 10.42
N ARG A 584 -5.40 -0.73 10.52
CA ARG A 584 -4.55 -0.82 11.72
C ARG A 584 -3.86 0.51 12.00
N THR A 585 -3.84 0.90 13.28
CA THR A 585 -3.12 2.09 13.77
C THR A 585 -1.73 1.72 14.28
N HIS A 586 -0.76 2.62 14.11
CA HIS A 586 0.55 2.53 14.76
C HIS A 586 0.68 3.64 15.83
N PRO A 587 1.15 3.35 17.05
CA PRO A 587 1.19 4.29 18.18
C PRO A 587 1.99 5.56 17.90
N SER A 588 3.03 5.49 17.06
CA SER A 588 3.87 6.64 16.69
C SER A 588 3.53 7.29 15.34
N LEU A 589 2.70 6.65 14.50
CA LEU A 589 2.42 7.10 13.14
C LEU A 589 0.93 7.15 12.88
N ARG A 590 0.45 8.32 12.45
CA ARG A 590 -0.95 8.49 12.05
C ARG A 590 -1.14 7.94 10.63
N ILE A 591 -2.31 7.35 10.37
CA ILE A 591 -2.68 6.85 9.05
C ILE A 591 -2.59 8.00 8.03
N THR A 592 -3.22 9.13 8.34
CA THR A 592 -3.15 10.33 7.53
C THR A 592 -3.15 11.60 8.40
N ALA A 593 -3.09 12.78 7.78
CA ALA A 593 -3.03 14.05 8.49
C ALA A 593 -4.29 14.28 9.36
N ALA A 594 -4.15 14.92 10.53
CA ALA A 594 -5.25 15.11 11.49
C ALA A 594 -6.49 15.81 10.89
N GLY A 595 -6.32 16.69 9.91
CA GLY A 595 -7.44 17.34 9.22
C GLY A 595 -8.31 16.39 8.37
N LYS A 596 -7.77 15.22 7.99
CA LYS A 596 -8.44 14.19 7.18
C LYS A 596 -9.10 13.09 8.02
N MET A 597 -8.84 13.06 9.32
CA MET A 597 -9.42 12.08 10.26
C MET A 597 -10.58 12.68 11.05
N ARG A 598 -11.14 13.82 10.59
CA ARG A 598 -12.23 14.52 11.31
C ARG A 598 -13.53 13.72 11.32
N ASP A 599 -13.79 13.03 10.21
CA ASP A 599 -15.01 12.26 9.98
C ASP A 599 -14.79 10.75 10.21
N ALA A 600 -13.53 10.36 10.48
CA ALA A 600 -13.17 9.00 10.80
C ALA A 600 -13.51 8.71 12.27
N VAL A 601 -14.40 7.75 12.51
CA VAL A 601 -14.77 7.37 13.87
C VAL A 601 -13.60 6.60 14.47
N LYS A 602 -13.14 7.05 15.65
CA LYS A 602 -12.35 6.19 16.54
C LYS A 602 -13.27 5.09 17.01
N ALA A 603 -13.21 3.92 16.40
CA ALA A 603 -13.63 2.74 17.13
C ALA A 603 -12.58 2.51 18.27
N SER A 604 -12.72 1.64 19.27
CA SER A 604 -11.85 1.59 20.50
C SER A 604 -11.17 0.23 20.82
N ALA A 605 -9.86 0.07 21.09
CA ALA A 605 -9.04 -1.19 21.02
C ALA A 605 -9.72 -2.55 20.78
N ALA A 606 -9.32 -3.19 19.68
CA ALA A 606 -10.05 -4.15 18.86
C ALA A 606 -9.84 -5.65 19.11
N TYR A 607 -9.47 -6.12 20.28
CA TYR A 607 -8.95 -7.49 20.40
C TYR A 607 -9.98 -8.61 20.08
N GLY A 608 -11.27 -8.29 19.89
CA GLY A 608 -12.34 -9.26 19.67
C GLY A 608 -12.16 -10.07 18.38
N GLY A 609 -12.13 -11.40 18.50
CA GLY A 609 -11.87 -12.30 17.38
C GLY A 609 -10.42 -12.32 16.89
N GLN A 610 -9.51 -11.59 17.55
CA GLN A 610 -8.09 -11.54 17.20
C GLN A 610 -7.25 -12.53 18.00
N ARG A 611 -6.04 -12.77 17.48
CA ARG A 611 -4.98 -13.53 18.14
C ARG A 611 -3.79 -12.59 18.39
N VAL A 612 -3.45 -12.38 19.65
CA VAL A 612 -2.32 -11.56 20.08
C VAL A 612 -1.21 -12.49 20.55
N GLN A 613 0.05 -12.19 20.24
CA GLN A 613 1.17 -13.07 20.63
C GLN A 613 2.48 -12.30 20.81
N THR A 614 3.32 -12.77 21.73
CA THR A 614 4.66 -12.21 21.94
C THR A 614 5.60 -12.60 20.81
N ARG A 615 6.26 -11.60 20.23
CA ARG A 615 7.23 -11.76 19.13
C ARG A 615 8.65 -11.31 19.51
N TYR A 616 8.76 -10.28 20.36
CA TYR A 616 10.03 -9.68 20.75
C TYR A 616 10.39 -10.02 22.19
N PHE A 617 11.66 -10.30 22.45
CA PHE A 617 12.17 -10.64 23.78
C PHE A 617 13.50 -9.98 24.08
N ARG A 618 13.70 -9.56 25.34
CA ARG A 618 14.99 -9.04 25.82
C ARG A 618 15.88 -10.19 26.26
N THR A 619 16.55 -10.81 25.29
CA THR A 619 17.30 -12.07 25.51
C THR A 619 18.49 -11.94 26.45
N GLN A 620 19.01 -10.74 26.66
CA GLN A 620 20.16 -10.46 27.53
C GLN A 620 19.75 -9.92 28.91
N ASP A 621 18.46 -9.67 29.16
CA ASP A 621 17.95 -9.14 30.43
C ASP A 621 17.45 -10.27 31.35
N ALA A 622 18.34 -10.76 32.22
CA ALA A 622 18.06 -11.89 33.10
C ALA A 622 16.90 -11.63 34.07
N GLU A 623 16.74 -10.40 34.57
CA GLU A 623 15.67 -10.06 35.51
C GLU A 623 14.31 -9.96 34.81
N TRP A 624 14.27 -9.46 33.57
CA TRP A 624 13.06 -9.48 32.74
C TRP A 624 12.61 -10.92 32.45
N LEU A 625 13.53 -11.79 32.05
CA LEU A 625 13.23 -13.21 31.77
C LEU A 625 12.77 -13.96 33.02
N LYS A 626 13.41 -13.72 34.17
CA LYS A 626 13.03 -14.28 35.47
C LYS A 626 11.63 -13.82 35.90
N THR A 627 11.31 -12.54 35.73
CA THR A 627 9.99 -11.99 36.04
C THR A 627 8.90 -12.66 35.22
N ASN A 628 9.10 -12.81 33.90
CA ASN A 628 8.12 -13.41 33.00
C ASN A 628 7.91 -14.90 33.27
N ARG A 629 8.98 -15.64 33.61
CA ARG A 629 8.85 -17.04 34.06
C ARG A 629 8.05 -17.13 35.35
N ARG A 630 8.35 -16.29 36.34
CA ARG A 630 7.61 -16.28 37.61
C ARG A 630 6.12 -16.03 37.37
N ALA A 631 5.76 -15.02 36.58
CA ALA A 631 4.37 -14.72 36.24
C ALA A 631 3.67 -15.93 35.59
N ALA A 632 4.36 -16.62 34.67
CA ALA A 632 3.82 -17.81 34.01
C ALA A 632 3.64 -19.01 34.97
N HIS A 633 4.60 -19.23 35.87
CA HIS A 633 4.49 -20.24 36.93
C HIS A 633 3.30 -19.92 37.84
N ASP A 634 3.22 -18.68 38.36
CA ASP A 634 2.16 -18.24 39.27
C ASP A 634 0.76 -18.36 38.65
N LEU A 635 0.63 -18.05 37.35
CA LEU A 635 -0.62 -18.26 36.58
C LEU A 635 -1.04 -19.73 36.58
N VAL A 636 -0.13 -20.65 36.25
CA VAL A 636 -0.42 -22.09 36.18
C VAL A 636 -0.75 -22.63 37.57
N ASP A 637 0.04 -22.25 38.57
CA ASP A 637 -0.10 -22.68 39.96
C ASP A 637 -1.43 -22.24 40.58
N ARG A 638 -1.81 -20.97 40.37
CA ARG A 638 -3.11 -20.45 40.84
C ARG A 638 -4.26 -21.11 40.11
N SER A 639 -4.13 -21.34 38.80
CA SER A 639 -5.14 -22.02 37.99
C SER A 639 -5.38 -23.46 38.45
N LEU A 640 -4.34 -24.18 38.86
CA LEU A 640 -4.41 -25.54 39.41
C LEU A 640 -5.11 -25.61 40.77
N ARG A 641 -4.92 -24.60 41.62
CA ARG A 641 -5.51 -24.55 42.97
C ARG A 641 -7.00 -24.17 42.99
N LEU A 642 -7.59 -23.85 41.83
CA LEU A 642 -9.00 -23.51 41.72
C LEU A 642 -9.89 -24.73 42.00
N ALA A 643 -10.86 -24.56 42.90
CA ALA A 643 -11.86 -25.57 43.17
C ALA A 643 -12.68 -25.86 41.89
N GLY A 644 -12.61 -27.11 41.40
CA GLY A 644 -13.32 -27.55 40.19
C GLY A 644 -12.59 -27.28 38.86
N ALA A 645 -11.31 -26.93 38.88
CA ALA A 645 -10.50 -26.82 37.66
C ALA A 645 -10.51 -28.15 36.88
N ARG A 646 -10.90 -28.09 35.60
CA ARG A 646 -10.78 -29.24 34.69
C ARG A 646 -9.43 -29.16 34.00
N HIS A 647 -8.55 -30.11 34.35
CA HIS A 647 -7.26 -30.30 33.71
C HIS A 647 -7.37 -31.40 32.65
N GLU A 648 -7.10 -31.04 31.41
CA GLU A 648 -6.86 -32.01 30.35
C GLU A 648 -5.35 -32.25 30.23
N ASP A 649 -4.89 -33.35 30.82
CA ASP A 649 -3.50 -33.77 30.68
C ASP A 649 -3.26 -34.41 29.30
N ARG A 650 -2.49 -33.72 28.47
CA ARG A 650 -1.98 -34.24 27.20
C ARG A 650 -0.45 -34.05 27.11
N GLY A 651 0.27 -34.18 28.23
CA GLY A 651 1.72 -33.92 28.30
C GLY A 651 2.54 -34.78 27.32
N LEU A 652 2.11 -36.01 27.05
CA LEU A 652 2.69 -36.89 26.02
C LEU A 652 2.50 -36.36 24.58
N GLN A 653 1.59 -35.41 24.37
CA GLN A 653 1.39 -34.68 23.11
C GLN A 653 1.98 -33.26 23.18
N GLY A 654 2.69 -32.93 24.27
CA GLY A 654 3.31 -31.63 24.51
C GLY A 654 2.33 -30.54 24.93
N ARG A 655 1.16 -30.90 25.49
CA ARG A 655 0.08 -29.93 25.74
C ARG A 655 -0.62 -30.17 27.06
N HIS A 656 -0.98 -29.09 27.76
CA HIS A 656 -1.93 -29.16 28.88
C HIS A 656 -2.97 -28.05 28.71
N VAL A 657 -4.23 -28.32 29.07
CA VAL A 657 -5.30 -27.30 29.04
C VAL A 657 -5.99 -27.25 30.40
N LEU A 658 -6.02 -26.07 30.99
CA LEU A 658 -6.74 -25.73 32.22
C LEU A 658 -7.97 -24.91 31.83
N ARG A 659 -9.17 -25.43 32.14
CA ARG A 659 -10.42 -24.77 31.75
C ARG A 659 -11.08 -24.00 32.87
N GLY A 660 -11.73 -22.89 32.51
CA GLY A 660 -12.60 -22.14 33.42
C GLY A 660 -11.86 -21.25 34.42
N VAL A 661 -10.62 -20.87 34.13
CA VAL A 661 -9.82 -19.92 34.91
C VAL A 661 -10.56 -18.57 34.95
N PRO A 662 -10.85 -18.01 36.13
CA PRO A 662 -11.49 -16.70 36.20
C PRO A 662 -10.57 -15.57 35.74
N TYR A 663 -11.18 -14.52 35.19
CA TYR A 663 -10.47 -13.44 34.51
C TYR A 663 -9.51 -12.64 35.41
N ASP A 664 -9.77 -12.59 36.73
CA ASP A 664 -8.93 -11.91 37.71
C ASP A 664 -7.51 -12.49 37.77
N ILE A 665 -7.39 -13.82 37.72
CA ILE A 665 -6.09 -14.51 37.65
C ILE A 665 -5.35 -14.15 36.34
N VAL A 666 -6.08 -13.97 35.24
CA VAL A 666 -5.49 -13.55 33.96
C VAL A 666 -5.07 -12.07 34.00
N LEU A 667 -5.84 -11.21 34.65
CA LEU A 667 -5.46 -9.81 34.86
C LEU A 667 -4.20 -9.68 35.71
N ASP A 668 -4.10 -10.44 36.80
CA ASP A 668 -2.89 -10.47 37.64
C ASP A 668 -1.67 -10.95 36.84
N PHE A 669 -1.83 -11.95 35.98
CA PHE A 669 -0.77 -12.36 35.05
C PHE A 669 -0.36 -11.24 34.10
N LEU A 670 -1.32 -10.51 33.51
CA LEU A 670 -1.02 -9.40 32.61
C LEU A 670 -0.32 -8.23 33.32
N ASP A 671 -0.58 -8.02 34.62
CA ASP A 671 0.10 -7.01 35.44
C ASP A 671 1.57 -7.40 35.74
N GLU A 672 1.82 -8.69 35.94
CA GLU A 672 3.16 -9.20 36.30
C GLU A 672 4.05 -9.52 35.09
N TYR A 673 3.45 -9.98 33.99
CA TYR A 673 4.16 -10.34 32.77
C TYR A 673 4.59 -9.09 32.00
N ARG A 674 5.89 -8.95 31.75
CA ARG A 674 6.46 -7.83 31.01
C ARG A 674 6.49 -8.13 29.53
N PHE A 675 5.72 -7.40 28.74
CA PHE A 675 5.84 -7.40 27.28
C PHE A 675 7.01 -6.53 26.85
N HIS A 676 7.56 -6.80 25.66
CA HIS A 676 8.59 -5.96 25.07
C HIS A 676 7.95 -4.72 24.43
N ASP A 677 8.59 -3.55 24.55
CA ASP A 677 8.10 -2.27 24.00
C ASP A 677 7.91 -2.26 22.46
N LYS A 678 8.45 -3.25 21.74
CA LYS A 678 8.26 -3.43 20.29
C LYS A 678 7.01 -4.25 19.96
N SER A 679 6.45 -4.98 20.93
CA SER A 679 5.20 -5.73 20.80
C SER A 679 4.00 -4.82 21.08
N LEU A 680 3.73 -3.90 20.15
CA LEU A 680 2.71 -2.86 20.28
C LEU A 680 1.28 -3.42 20.46
N GLU A 681 1.01 -4.61 19.91
CA GLU A 681 -0.27 -5.32 20.10
C GLU A 681 -0.39 -5.96 21.50
N CYS A 682 0.72 -6.11 22.22
CA CYS A 682 0.80 -6.73 23.54
C CYS A 682 1.06 -5.68 24.64
N ASP A 683 0.33 -4.57 24.66
CA ASP A 683 0.39 -3.64 25.79
C ASP A 683 -0.46 -4.17 26.95
N ALA A 684 0.18 -4.39 28.11
CA ALA A 684 -0.48 -4.93 29.29
C ALA A 684 -1.67 -4.06 29.75
N GLY A 685 -1.53 -2.73 29.69
CA GLY A 685 -2.57 -1.79 30.09
C GLY A 685 -3.78 -1.81 29.16
N LEU A 686 -3.54 -1.88 27.83
CA LEU A 686 -4.60 -2.00 26.83
C LEU A 686 -5.32 -3.35 26.90
N LEU A 687 -4.57 -4.46 27.01
CA LEU A 687 -5.12 -5.81 27.17
C LEU A 687 -5.98 -5.91 28.43
N ARG A 688 -5.47 -5.41 29.56
CA ARG A 688 -6.22 -5.33 30.82
C ARG A 688 -7.51 -4.53 30.66
N SER A 689 -7.40 -3.31 30.14
CA SER A 689 -8.54 -2.42 29.97
C SER A 689 -9.61 -3.05 29.08
N TYR A 690 -9.20 -3.78 28.04
CA TYR A 690 -10.11 -4.51 27.16
C TYR A 690 -10.84 -5.64 27.89
N VAL A 691 -10.11 -6.52 28.58
CA VAL A 691 -10.71 -7.63 29.34
C VAL A 691 -11.69 -7.08 30.39
N GLU A 692 -11.30 -6.05 31.13
CA GLU A 692 -12.17 -5.43 32.13
C GLU A 692 -13.43 -4.77 31.53
N ARG A 693 -13.34 -4.19 30.33
CA ARG A 693 -14.53 -3.65 29.63
C ARG A 693 -15.47 -4.76 29.19
N ARG A 694 -14.94 -5.83 28.57
CA ARG A 694 -15.73 -6.99 28.12
C ARG A 694 -16.42 -7.73 29.28
N VAL A 695 -15.78 -7.75 30.46
CA VAL A 695 -16.39 -8.31 31.68
C VAL A 695 -17.54 -7.45 32.19
N ARG A 696 -17.51 -6.13 31.95
CA ARG A 696 -18.47 -5.13 32.44
C ARG A 696 -19.63 -4.83 31.47
N SER A 697 -19.58 -5.25 30.20
CA SER A 697 -20.62 -4.95 29.20
C SER A 697 -21.98 -5.60 29.52
N GLY A 698 -23.07 -4.90 29.19
CA GLY A 698 -24.45 -5.27 29.53
C GLY A 698 -24.95 -6.54 28.82
N GLY A 699 -25.82 -7.31 29.46
CA GLY A 699 -26.36 -8.59 28.93
C GLY A 699 -25.71 -9.87 29.47
N GLY A 700 -24.83 -9.78 30.48
CA GLY A 700 -24.24 -10.94 31.17
C GLY A 700 -22.71 -10.93 31.27
N GLY A 701 -22.01 -10.03 30.56
CA GLY A 701 -20.56 -9.84 30.54
C GLY A 701 -19.77 -11.02 29.93
N ALA A 702 -18.92 -10.76 28.95
CA ALA A 702 -18.05 -11.74 28.29
C ALA A 702 -16.65 -11.81 28.94
N LEU A 703 -15.81 -12.78 28.57
CA LEU A 703 -14.43 -12.93 29.07
C LEU A 703 -14.28 -13.11 30.59
N LYS A 704 -15.35 -13.43 31.31
CA LYS A 704 -15.30 -13.77 32.75
C LYS A 704 -14.51 -15.06 33.02
N ARG A 705 -14.35 -15.90 32.00
CA ARG A 705 -13.64 -17.17 32.04
C ARG A 705 -12.62 -17.24 30.92
N TRP A 706 -11.53 -17.93 31.23
CA TRP A 706 -10.41 -18.18 30.34
C TRP A 706 -10.01 -19.64 30.41
N ASN A 707 -9.51 -20.16 29.29
CA ASN A 707 -8.75 -21.39 29.25
C ASN A 707 -7.26 -21.02 29.22
N VAL A 708 -6.44 -21.72 29.99
CA VAL A 708 -4.98 -21.54 30.00
C VAL A 708 -4.36 -22.82 29.45
N ALA A 709 -3.55 -22.73 28.40
CA ALA A 709 -2.91 -23.87 27.79
C ALA A 709 -1.39 -23.75 27.80
N ILE A 710 -0.71 -24.84 28.14
CA ILE A 710 0.74 -24.96 28.03
C ILE A 710 1.03 -25.69 26.72
N ILE A 711 1.87 -25.09 25.87
CA ILE A 711 2.22 -25.62 24.56
C ILE A 711 3.74 -25.80 24.46
N GLY A 712 4.16 -27.05 24.40
CA GLY A 712 5.55 -27.46 24.20
C GLY A 712 5.67 -28.56 23.16
N ASN A 713 6.85 -29.16 23.09
CA ASN A 713 7.09 -30.41 22.38
C ASN A 713 6.62 -31.61 23.24
N PRO A 714 6.25 -32.74 22.61
CA PRO A 714 6.01 -34.00 23.31
C PRO A 714 7.19 -34.39 24.20
N LEU A 715 6.91 -34.88 25.41
CA LEU A 715 7.94 -35.36 26.34
C LEU A 715 8.74 -36.50 25.71
N GLY A 716 10.00 -36.22 25.33
CA GLY A 716 10.88 -37.13 24.60
C GLY A 716 11.80 -37.99 25.47
N GLY A 717 11.66 -37.92 26.80
CA GLY A 717 12.47 -38.67 27.78
C GLY A 717 13.85 -38.06 28.09
N ASP A 718 14.20 -36.94 27.45
CA ASP A 718 15.42 -36.17 27.65
C ASP A 718 15.22 -35.12 28.76
N PRO A 719 15.82 -35.30 29.96
CA PRO A 719 15.61 -34.38 31.09
C PRO A 719 16.04 -32.95 30.78
N ASP A 720 17.02 -32.77 29.90
CA ASP A 720 17.58 -31.46 29.59
C ASP A 720 16.63 -30.62 28.75
N LYS A 721 15.66 -31.23 28.04
CA LYS A 721 14.64 -30.53 27.23
C LYS A 721 13.38 -30.22 28.00
N ARG A 722 13.16 -30.88 29.13
CA ARG A 722 11.96 -30.76 29.94
C ARG A 722 11.89 -29.37 30.58
N TYR A 723 10.69 -28.80 30.61
CA TYR A 723 10.35 -27.60 31.36
C TYR A 723 9.06 -27.85 32.14
N GLU A 724 9.08 -27.57 33.44
CA GLU A 724 7.97 -27.82 34.35
C GLU A 724 7.45 -26.49 34.91
N PHE A 725 6.17 -26.20 34.67
CA PHE A 725 5.49 -24.98 35.16
C PHE A 725 4.90 -25.14 36.56
N ALA A 726 4.52 -26.37 36.91
CA ALA A 726 3.97 -26.76 38.21
C ALA A 726 4.08 -28.29 38.30
N SER A 727 3.88 -28.87 39.49
CA SER A 727 3.94 -30.32 39.67
C SER A 727 2.97 -31.03 38.73
N GLY A 728 3.51 -31.86 37.82
CA GLY A 728 2.71 -32.60 36.82
C GLY A 728 2.34 -31.81 35.56
N MET A 729 2.86 -30.60 35.39
CA MET A 729 2.67 -29.73 34.21
C MET A 729 3.98 -29.54 33.46
N ALA A 730 4.48 -30.63 32.87
CA ALA A 730 5.76 -30.66 32.18
C ALA A 730 5.60 -30.89 30.68
N VAL A 731 6.34 -30.11 29.90
CA VAL A 731 6.46 -30.25 28.44
C VAL A 731 7.92 -30.08 28.03
N ASP A 732 8.31 -30.58 26.86
CA ASP A 732 9.63 -30.26 26.32
C ASP A 732 9.62 -28.85 25.71
N ARG A 733 10.72 -28.09 25.84
CA ARG A 733 10.82 -26.71 25.34
C ARG A 733 10.70 -26.65 23.81
N VAL A 734 10.11 -25.56 23.31
CA VAL A 734 10.05 -25.26 21.88
C VAL A 734 11.31 -24.53 21.41
N ILE A 735 11.68 -24.72 20.14
CA ILE A 735 12.78 -24.01 19.50
C ILE A 735 12.21 -22.83 18.69
N ARG A 736 12.74 -21.61 18.94
CA ARG A 736 12.39 -20.38 18.21
C ARG A 736 13.64 -19.52 17.97
N ALA A 737 14.23 -19.64 16.79
CA ALA A 737 15.38 -18.86 16.37
C ALA A 737 15.00 -17.40 16.04
N LYS A 738 15.89 -16.45 16.35
CA LYS A 738 15.71 -15.01 16.06
C LYS A 738 16.08 -14.67 14.61
N LEU A 739 15.63 -13.53 14.10
CA LEU A 739 16.12 -12.98 12.82
C LEU A 739 17.60 -12.56 12.94
N GLY A 740 18.39 -12.90 11.91
CA GLY A 740 19.82 -12.57 11.83
C GLY A 740 20.05 -11.08 11.58
N GLU A 741 21.01 -10.49 12.30
CA GLU A 741 21.32 -9.04 12.35
C GLU A 741 20.15 -8.16 12.79
N SER A 742 19.79 -8.25 14.07
CA SER A 742 19.07 -7.17 14.76
C SER A 742 20.12 -6.35 15.53
N GLY A 743 20.44 -5.13 15.09
CA GLY A 743 21.28 -4.19 15.85
C GLY A 743 20.60 -3.67 17.14
N SER A 744 19.56 -4.36 17.62
CA SER A 744 18.72 -3.97 18.75
C SER A 744 18.75 -5.05 19.83
N ASP A 745 18.64 -4.63 21.09
CA ASP A 745 18.50 -5.50 22.30
C ASP A 745 17.26 -6.43 22.28
N ALA A 746 16.41 -6.29 21.25
CA ALA A 746 15.23 -7.12 21.03
C ALA A 746 15.53 -8.29 20.09
N ALA A 747 15.32 -9.52 20.57
CA ALA A 747 15.30 -10.70 19.72
C ALA A 747 13.89 -10.92 19.15
N ASP A 748 13.80 -11.01 17.82
CA ASP A 748 12.55 -11.17 17.09
C ASP A 748 12.38 -12.60 16.56
N ILE A 749 11.34 -13.31 17.03
CA ILE A 749 11.04 -14.69 16.60
C ILE A 749 10.00 -14.80 15.46
N LYS A 750 9.43 -13.68 14.99
CA LYS A 750 8.32 -13.56 14.00
C LYS A 750 6.97 -14.05 14.50
N THR A 751 6.83 -15.34 14.80
CA THR A 751 5.54 -15.95 15.16
C THR A 751 5.73 -17.01 16.23
N LEU A 752 4.80 -17.05 17.19
CA LEU A 752 4.83 -17.98 18.31
C LEU A 752 3.80 -19.10 18.15
N MET A 753 2.54 -18.71 17.91
CA MET A 753 1.35 -19.55 17.98
C MET A 753 0.94 -20.09 16.60
N SER A 754 0.72 -21.41 16.51
CA SER A 754 0.14 -22.02 15.30
C SER A 754 -1.39 -22.01 15.33
N ARG A 755 -2.04 -22.22 14.16
CA ARG A 755 -3.50 -22.39 14.06
C ARG A 755 -4.04 -23.50 14.97
N ARG A 756 -3.29 -24.60 15.11
CA ARG A 756 -3.68 -25.72 15.97
C ARG A 756 -3.60 -25.37 17.45
N ASP A 757 -2.68 -24.49 17.85
CA ASP A 757 -2.57 -24.05 19.24
C ASP A 757 -3.69 -23.06 19.57
N ALA A 758 -4.07 -22.20 18.62
CA ALA A 758 -5.17 -21.25 18.75
C ALA A 758 -6.55 -21.92 18.93
N GLY A 759 -6.68 -23.20 18.58
CA GLY A 759 -7.90 -24.01 18.77
C GLY A 759 -7.69 -25.19 19.72
N VAL A 760 -6.65 -25.17 20.55
CA VAL A 760 -6.30 -26.31 21.44
C VAL A 760 -7.40 -26.64 22.46
N ASP A 761 -8.22 -25.65 22.80
CA ASP A 761 -9.34 -25.75 23.73
C ASP A 761 -10.67 -26.09 23.02
N LEU A 762 -10.68 -26.31 21.71
CA LEU A 762 -11.86 -26.62 20.91
C LEU A 762 -11.85 -28.09 20.44
N ASP A 763 -13.03 -28.66 20.21
CA ASP A 763 -13.17 -29.90 19.45
C ASP A 763 -13.17 -29.59 17.95
N LEU A 764 -12.09 -29.98 17.28
CA LEU A 764 -11.87 -29.78 15.84
C LEU A 764 -11.96 -31.09 15.05
N SER A 765 -12.38 -32.20 15.68
CA SER A 765 -12.37 -33.53 15.07
C SER A 765 -13.30 -33.65 13.84
N ALA A 766 -14.34 -32.83 13.79
CA ALA A 766 -15.31 -32.80 12.69
C ALA A 766 -14.89 -31.93 11.49
N LEU A 767 -13.77 -31.21 11.58
CA LEU A 767 -13.32 -30.30 10.52
C LEU A 767 -12.40 -31.03 9.54
N THR A 768 -12.76 -30.99 8.25
CA THR A 768 -11.92 -31.50 7.15
C THR A 768 -10.67 -30.66 6.92
N GLU A 769 -10.75 -29.36 7.17
CA GLU A 769 -9.61 -28.42 7.09
C GLU A 769 -9.65 -27.40 8.23
N ILE A 770 -8.50 -27.21 8.89
CA ILE A 770 -8.35 -26.22 9.98
C ILE A 770 -7.86 -24.90 9.39
N ASN A 771 -8.80 -24.13 8.86
CA ASN A 771 -8.58 -22.73 8.47
C ASN A 771 -9.11 -21.76 9.54
N GLU A 772 -8.80 -20.48 9.38
CA GLU A 772 -9.12 -19.47 10.40
C GLU A 772 -10.63 -19.19 10.52
N ALA A 773 -11.37 -19.24 9.42
CA ALA A 773 -12.82 -19.12 9.44
C ALA A 773 -13.46 -20.28 10.21
N ALA A 774 -13.00 -21.51 9.98
CA ALA A 774 -13.45 -22.69 10.69
C ALA A 774 -13.14 -22.61 12.19
N LEU A 775 -11.94 -22.13 12.57
CA LEU A 775 -11.57 -21.90 13.98
C LEU A 775 -12.42 -20.80 14.64
N LYS A 776 -12.66 -19.68 13.94
CA LYS A 776 -13.51 -18.58 14.43
C LYS A 776 -14.96 -19.07 14.62
N ASN A 777 -15.48 -19.88 13.71
CA ASN A 777 -16.81 -20.48 13.81
C ASN A 777 -16.89 -21.50 14.95
N ALA A 778 -15.94 -22.43 15.04
CA ALA A 778 -15.87 -23.39 16.13
C ALA A 778 -15.78 -22.70 17.50
N ARG A 779 -15.01 -21.61 17.63
CA ARG A 779 -14.95 -20.82 18.87
C ARG A 779 -16.27 -20.10 19.16
N ARG A 780 -16.93 -19.56 18.14
CA ARG A 780 -18.26 -18.91 18.28
C ARG A 780 -19.33 -19.88 18.78
N GLU A 781 -19.23 -21.15 18.42
CA GLU A 781 -20.16 -22.19 18.83
C GLU A 781 -19.81 -22.78 20.20
N GLN A 782 -18.54 -23.14 20.41
CA GLN A 782 -18.12 -23.93 21.58
C GLN A 782 -17.64 -23.08 22.76
N ALA A 783 -17.08 -21.90 22.50
CA ALA A 783 -16.47 -21.03 23.52
C ALA A 783 -16.70 -19.52 23.25
N PRO A 784 -17.96 -19.06 23.10
CA PRO A 784 -18.28 -17.71 22.65
C PRO A 784 -17.90 -16.59 23.63
N ASP A 785 -17.79 -16.90 24.93
CA ASP A 785 -17.51 -15.90 25.97
C ASP A 785 -16.21 -16.21 26.72
N THR A 786 -15.41 -17.16 26.24
CA THR A 786 -14.20 -17.65 26.91
C THR A 786 -12.95 -17.30 26.11
N GLY A 787 -12.02 -16.59 26.73
CA GLY A 787 -10.69 -16.33 26.17
C GLY A 787 -9.77 -17.54 26.28
N LEU A 788 -8.72 -17.60 25.47
CA LEU A 788 -7.65 -18.59 25.59
C LEU A 788 -6.31 -17.87 25.76
N LEU A 789 -5.54 -18.26 26.77
CA LEU A 789 -4.16 -17.85 26.99
C LEU A 789 -3.24 -19.05 26.82
N THR A 790 -2.25 -18.97 25.94
CA THR A 790 -1.27 -20.02 25.69
C THR A 790 0.13 -19.62 26.18
N LEU A 791 0.83 -20.53 26.84
CA LEU A 791 2.19 -20.38 27.35
C LEU A 791 3.15 -21.31 26.61
N TYR A 792 4.28 -20.77 26.17
CA TYR A 792 5.31 -21.51 25.43
C TYR A 792 6.65 -21.41 26.15
N PRO A 793 7.20 -22.50 26.70
CA PRO A 793 8.57 -22.49 27.20
C PRO A 793 9.54 -22.62 26.02
N ILE A 794 10.24 -21.53 25.71
CA ILE A 794 11.20 -21.44 24.60
C ILE A 794 12.60 -21.72 25.13
N ASP A 795 13.32 -22.60 24.42
CA ASP A 795 14.70 -22.93 24.74
C ASP A 795 15.63 -21.72 24.59
N ALA A 796 16.56 -21.54 25.54
CA ALA A 796 17.39 -20.34 25.63
C ALA A 796 18.38 -20.26 24.45
N LEU A 797 18.90 -21.41 24.02
CA LEU A 797 19.83 -21.50 22.91
C LEU A 797 19.08 -21.40 21.58
N SER A 798 17.97 -22.15 21.45
CA SER A 798 17.09 -22.20 20.26
C SER A 798 17.87 -22.08 18.94
N PRO A 799 18.55 -23.15 18.49
CA PRO A 799 19.50 -23.10 17.38
C PRO A 799 18.83 -22.70 16.06
N SER A 800 19.60 -22.09 15.15
CA SER A 800 19.11 -21.72 13.83
C SER A 800 18.78 -22.95 12.97
N PRO A 801 17.64 -22.98 12.24
CA PRO A 801 17.35 -24.05 11.30
C PRO A 801 18.37 -24.06 10.16
N THR A 802 18.89 -25.23 9.80
CA THR A 802 19.90 -25.43 8.73
C THR A 802 19.48 -24.93 7.34
N ASN A 803 18.18 -24.74 7.10
CA ASN A 803 17.61 -24.34 5.80
C ASN A 803 17.19 -22.86 5.67
N ARG A 804 17.48 -21.98 6.65
CA ARG A 804 17.05 -20.56 6.60
C ARG A 804 18.21 -19.59 6.78
N LYS A 805 18.73 -19.06 5.66
CA LYS A 805 19.90 -18.14 5.60
C LYS A 805 19.77 -16.86 6.46
N ARG A 806 18.56 -16.45 6.89
CA ARG A 806 18.30 -15.22 7.66
C ARG A 806 17.99 -15.42 9.16
N ARG A 807 18.19 -16.61 9.72
CA ARG A 807 17.91 -16.87 11.15
C ARG A 807 19.21 -17.07 11.93
N ALA A 808 19.25 -16.54 13.15
CA ALA A 808 20.33 -16.75 14.12
C ALA A 808 19.79 -17.47 15.38
N PRO A 809 20.64 -18.18 16.14
CA PRO A 809 20.23 -18.73 17.44
C PRO A 809 19.63 -17.66 18.36
N LEU A 810 18.67 -18.03 19.21
CA LEU A 810 18.06 -17.08 20.14
C LEU A 810 19.12 -16.50 21.09
N ASP A 811 19.96 -17.39 21.63
CA ASP A 811 21.11 -17.06 22.47
C ASP A 811 20.74 -16.17 23.68
N ALA A 812 19.70 -16.59 24.40
CA ALA A 812 19.24 -15.92 25.59
C ALA A 812 20.00 -16.39 26.84
N VAL A 813 20.17 -15.48 27.80
CA VAL A 813 20.82 -15.79 29.10
C VAL A 813 20.00 -16.76 29.95
N ASP A 814 18.71 -16.93 29.62
CA ASP A 814 17.83 -17.90 30.26
C ASP A 814 16.65 -18.26 29.35
N HIS A 815 15.87 -19.29 29.73
CA HIS A 815 14.67 -19.71 29.01
C HIS A 815 13.62 -18.59 28.96
N VAL A 816 12.97 -18.49 27.80
CA VAL A 816 12.01 -17.42 27.50
C VAL A 816 10.60 -18.01 27.53
N ILE A 817 9.64 -17.31 28.14
CA ILE A 817 8.23 -17.68 28.03
C ILE A 817 7.59 -16.84 26.95
N GLY A 818 7.07 -17.48 25.90
CA GLY A 818 6.19 -16.85 24.94
C GLY A 818 4.73 -16.93 25.40
N VAL A 819 3.95 -15.89 25.09
CA VAL A 819 2.53 -15.81 25.43
C VAL A 819 1.71 -15.60 24.17
N GLY A 820 0.60 -16.31 24.06
CA GLY A 820 -0.44 -16.07 23.07
C GLY A 820 -1.80 -15.88 23.71
N LEU A 821 -2.63 -15.01 23.15
CA LEU A 821 -3.98 -14.70 23.61
C LEU A 821 -4.94 -14.82 22.43
N VAL A 822 -6.05 -15.51 22.61
CA VAL A 822 -7.13 -15.63 21.62
C VAL A 822 -8.41 -15.13 22.25
N PHE A 823 -9.00 -14.12 21.63
CA PHE A 823 -10.23 -13.50 22.13
C PHE A 823 -11.43 -13.95 21.32
N PRO A 824 -12.58 -14.21 21.95
CA PRO A 824 -13.81 -14.52 21.23
C PRO A 824 -14.36 -13.28 20.51
N MET A 825 -15.16 -13.53 19.46
CA MET A 825 -15.88 -12.48 18.74
C MET A 825 -16.87 -11.77 19.68
N PRO A 826 -16.97 -10.44 19.66
CA PRO A 826 -18.00 -9.71 20.43
C PRO A 826 -19.41 -10.03 19.95
N ARG A 827 -20.42 -9.87 20.83
CA ARG A 827 -21.85 -10.02 20.52
C ARG A 827 -22.63 -8.78 20.95
N GLY A 828 -23.42 -8.18 20.07
CA GLY A 828 -24.26 -7.01 20.38
C GLY A 828 -23.46 -5.72 20.63
N GLU A 829 -23.87 -4.89 21.60
CA GLU A 829 -23.22 -3.63 22.00
C GLU A 829 -21.78 -3.78 22.53
N ASP A 830 -21.27 -5.02 22.62
CA ASP A 830 -19.93 -5.42 23.03
C ASP A 830 -18.85 -5.14 21.95
N SER A 831 -19.23 -4.54 20.82
CA SER A 831 -18.45 -4.38 19.59
C SER A 831 -17.61 -3.09 19.51
N GLU A 832 -17.03 -2.65 20.61
CA GLU A 832 -16.20 -1.45 20.65
C GLU A 832 -14.71 -1.83 20.44
N VAL A 833 -14.16 -1.54 19.25
CA VAL A 833 -12.90 -2.09 18.67
C VAL A 833 -12.08 -1.00 17.91
N GLU A 834 -10.81 -0.61 18.23
CA GLU A 834 -10.07 0.57 17.64
C GLU A 834 -9.64 0.30 16.21
N TYR A 835 -10.46 0.82 15.29
CA TYR A 835 -10.14 1.07 13.91
C TYR A 835 -10.57 2.50 13.60
N TYR A 836 -9.90 3.11 12.62
CA TYR A 836 -10.54 4.18 11.88
C TYR A 836 -11.21 3.54 10.67
N SER A 837 -12.52 3.67 10.59
CA SER A 837 -13.30 3.43 9.38
C SER A 837 -14.13 4.67 9.09
N ALA A 838 -14.62 4.77 7.86
CA ALA A 838 -15.74 5.64 7.54
C ALA A 838 -16.95 5.33 8.45
N ASP A 839 -17.68 6.36 8.87
CA ASP A 839 -18.97 6.19 9.57
C ASP A 839 -20.04 5.77 8.56
N LEU A 840 -20.39 4.49 8.54
CA LEU A 840 -21.43 3.96 7.65
C LEU A 840 -22.83 4.02 8.28
N SER A 841 -22.96 4.42 9.54
CA SER A 841 -24.23 4.33 10.30
C SER A 841 -25.35 5.22 9.79
N ARG A 842 -25.02 6.21 8.94
CA ARG A 842 -25.95 7.19 8.36
C ARG A 842 -26.21 6.97 6.87
N VAL A 843 -25.61 5.95 6.27
CA VAL A 843 -25.90 5.55 4.89
C VAL A 843 -27.25 4.84 4.91
N GLN A 844 -28.23 5.34 4.16
CA GLN A 844 -29.48 4.62 3.94
C GLN A 844 -29.17 3.42 3.04
N ASP A 845 -29.49 2.21 3.50
CA ASP A 845 -29.50 1.04 2.63
C ASP A 845 -30.66 1.21 1.66
N ASP A 846 -30.37 1.47 0.38
CA ASP A 846 -31.37 1.54 -0.68
C ASP A 846 -31.95 0.15 -1.04
N GLU A 847 -31.63 -0.91 -0.27
CA GLU A 847 -32.20 -2.25 -0.45
C GLU A 847 -33.61 -2.41 0.17
N GLU A 848 -34.12 -1.40 0.88
CA GLU A 848 -35.53 -1.33 1.32
C GLU A 848 -36.40 -0.41 0.44
N GLU A 849 -36.25 -0.44 -0.89
CA GLU A 849 -37.31 0.05 -1.78
C GLU A 849 -38.07 -1.11 -2.46
N ASP A 850 -39.28 -1.30 -1.95
CA ASP A 850 -40.48 -1.85 -2.61
C ASP A 850 -40.75 -3.37 -2.60
N LEU A 851 -40.82 -3.96 -1.40
CA LEU A 851 -41.58 -5.22 -1.17
C LEU A 851 -43.09 -4.98 -0.96
N SER A 852 -43.56 -3.73 -1.00
CA SER A 852 -44.98 -3.37 -0.84
C SER A 852 -45.83 -3.60 -2.09
N LEU A 853 -45.23 -3.69 -3.27
CA LEU A 853 -45.96 -3.93 -4.54
C LEU A 853 -46.27 -5.40 -4.85
N LEU A 854 -45.94 -6.34 -3.96
CA LEU A 854 -46.16 -7.79 -4.17
C LEU A 854 -47.35 -8.38 -3.37
N PHE A 855 -48.16 -7.56 -2.69
CA PHE A 855 -49.28 -8.05 -1.85
C PHE A 855 -50.61 -7.28 -2.01
N GLU A 856 -50.95 -6.81 -3.21
CA GLU A 856 -52.31 -6.33 -3.50
C GLU A 856 -52.92 -6.98 -4.75
N GLU A 857 -52.90 -8.31 -4.86
CA GLU A 857 -53.87 -9.08 -5.65
C GLU A 857 -54.08 -10.46 -5.02
N ASP A 858 -54.86 -10.51 -3.94
CA ASP A 858 -55.70 -11.67 -3.58
C ASP A 858 -56.51 -11.32 -2.31
N ASP A 859 -57.62 -10.59 -2.49
CA ASP A 859 -58.89 -10.87 -1.81
C ASP A 859 -60.01 -9.92 -2.29
N SER A 860 -61.05 -10.53 -2.87
CA SER A 860 -62.39 -10.04 -3.27
C SER A 860 -62.60 -9.33 -4.62
#